data_AF-A0A516R1Q4-F1
#
_entry.id   AF-A0A516R1Q4-F1
#
_cell.length_a   1.000
_cell.length_b   1.000
_cell.length_c   1.000
_cell.angle_alpha   90.00
_cell.angle_beta   90.00
_cell.angle_gamma   90.00
#
_symmetry.space_group_name_H-M   'P 1'
#
loop_
_entity.id
_entity.type
_entity.pdbx_description
1 polymer ?
#
loop_
_entity_poly.entity_id
_entity_poly.type
_entity_poly.pdbx_seq_one_letter_code
_entity_poly.pdbx_strand_id
1 'polypeptide(L)'
;MPHADLHVVRSGTPKPTLKLDVRLRSVTDPVAQKVYDLESVLDPAKYQVDFTVFAPHNEPPHRFDGVPKIAADGTVDVAQAALGVYLFQVGVQKKQPVGTSQVGSVVGRIQVHERFVDWWFGNGSITTALDSRFAHAQPSLYAKFSDDGSGADLVGDITGHGYVTLVSNSASVAVADRGRLQGLVETAAPVTVTGTFLEQPPLSKPPLVLPVRVVDYGKSRPVLEPVRVPDVAHADAKANIVFLAEGFRQADRPLFDRLVQQTADEMFTKPRHEPYGMLKNSFNVFKVFTPSQDEQATCGFHVTDNTVGFGVKGVPIPSAPAYPKALKGSYRLRQLVELVGLPKRGENRNTQQLKALWARQQIPGFDPRQADDALIEAWKAHRSDGVLQASDTMFGLYLGSRWADGSRVPTTTTLAAPVPGKDDPTDPIERPKLAALITRLHHFYMMRPQQALTLDPRRHPPELYANENLVNPGNSILSYLGGLRYSLPPNPPIGTNWVPDSSTVKQSKGLVSIISYDGVNGGSAINLDTLTSSTVANSAPVPFTSDAARPELLRRTTPAPPSPARPLGVVDLDSFINKAAHEFGHVFDLEDEYEEFGLSDDSDDALGARDIPTDNITSIGFLRSSPAPARTLAVDRVKWLVLPRIRVSSRLVEATLPDTARPRQITVTVGPDEIAKWVQARADGAEVSLLNRSAQPNRQQLPLPPTNQLDYLTGLRIVEVRDEARGIFVLEGPSTVTIQQSFREGSVVFVPRRNPGGSPSFVVEEEVVAFLRSTRLPLNSNRVLTVPSRDDQLPVPIFNFRPPFHSFLTVGLYEGARHVSRGFYRPTGACKMRNQDDQVHDGRQFCHVCKWLLVNLVDGGQHALLDRQFYPSSPRGRR
;
A
#
# COMPACT_ATOMS: atom_id res chain seq x y z
N MET A 1 -12.53 -1.10 -15.14
CA MET A 1 -12.21 0.35 -15.18
C MET A 1 -11.13 0.54 -16.23
N PRO A 2 -11.19 1.57 -17.09
CA PRO A 2 -10.77 2.87 -16.59
C PRO A 2 -11.54 4.05 -17.16
N HIS A 3 -11.34 5.18 -16.50
CA HIS A 3 -11.67 6.53 -16.93
C HIS A 3 -12.98 7.11 -16.40
N ALA A 4 -12.87 7.82 -15.27
CA ALA A 4 -13.87 8.77 -14.79
C ALA A 4 -13.53 10.23 -15.16
N ASP A 5 -12.58 10.47 -16.08
CA ASP A 5 -12.22 11.81 -16.58
C ASP A 5 -12.55 11.92 -18.08
N LEU A 6 -13.82 12.08 -18.39
CA LEU A 6 -14.36 11.86 -19.72
C LEU A 6 -14.05 13.04 -20.65
N HIS A 7 -13.51 12.76 -21.83
CA HIS A 7 -13.33 13.77 -22.89
C HIS A 7 -14.35 13.55 -24.01
N VAL A 8 -15.15 14.58 -24.30
CA VAL A 8 -16.23 14.54 -25.29
C VAL A 8 -16.16 15.78 -26.18
N VAL A 9 -16.55 15.61 -27.44
CA VAL A 9 -16.56 16.69 -28.44
C VAL A 9 -17.98 17.05 -28.87
N ARG A 10 -18.24 18.35 -29.08
CA ARG A 10 -19.53 18.83 -29.55
C ARG A 10 -19.73 18.60 -31.04
N SER A 11 -18.68 18.81 -31.84
CA SER A 11 -18.71 18.70 -33.30
C SER A 11 -18.09 17.38 -33.81
N GLY A 12 -18.51 16.93 -34.99
CA GLY A 12 -18.05 15.69 -35.62
C GLY A 12 -19.12 14.99 -36.45
N THR A 13 -18.75 14.34 -37.56
CA THR A 13 -19.67 13.56 -38.41
C THR A 13 -19.06 12.20 -38.77
N PRO A 14 -19.65 11.07 -38.31
CA PRO A 14 -20.69 11.01 -37.27
C PRO A 14 -20.16 11.53 -35.92
N LYS A 15 -21.06 12.05 -35.09
CA LYS A 15 -20.70 12.52 -33.76
C LYS A 15 -20.19 11.34 -32.92
N PRO A 16 -18.97 11.38 -32.38
CA PRO A 16 -18.47 10.31 -31.51
C PRO A 16 -19.37 10.20 -30.29
N THR A 17 -19.96 9.04 -30.08
CA THR A 17 -20.86 8.81 -28.94
C THR A 17 -20.08 8.12 -27.83
N LEU A 18 -19.93 8.79 -26.70
CA LEU A 18 -19.35 8.21 -25.50
C LEU A 18 -20.44 7.54 -24.67
N LYS A 19 -20.20 6.29 -24.28
CA LYS A 19 -21.08 5.54 -23.38
C LYS A 19 -20.34 5.19 -22.10
N LEU A 20 -20.80 5.74 -20.99
CA LEU A 20 -20.32 5.38 -19.66
C LEU A 20 -20.87 3.99 -19.31
N ASP A 21 -20.02 3.13 -18.73
CA ASP A 21 -20.47 1.90 -18.08
C ASP A 21 -19.89 1.83 -16.68
N VAL A 22 -20.77 1.75 -15.69
CA VAL A 22 -20.41 1.57 -14.30
C VAL A 22 -20.62 0.10 -13.96
N ARG A 23 -19.61 -0.53 -13.34
CA ARG A 23 -19.68 -1.94 -12.96
C ARG A 23 -19.58 -2.12 -11.46
N LEU A 24 -20.44 -2.97 -10.91
CA LEU A 24 -20.30 -3.50 -9.58
C LEU A 24 -19.31 -4.65 -9.62
N ARG A 25 -18.32 -4.59 -8.73
CA ARG A 25 -17.39 -5.68 -8.48
C ARG A 25 -17.88 -6.47 -7.28
N SER A 26 -18.09 -7.76 -7.45
CA SER A 26 -18.54 -8.66 -6.39
C SER A 26 -17.64 -9.88 -6.25
N VAL A 27 -17.67 -10.48 -5.06
CA VAL A 27 -16.99 -11.74 -4.74
C VAL A 27 -18.06 -12.73 -4.35
N THR A 28 -18.18 -13.81 -5.12
CA THR A 28 -19.21 -14.82 -4.89
C THR A 28 -18.76 -15.85 -3.84
N ASP A 29 -17.44 -16.08 -3.70
CA ASP A 29 -16.81 -16.82 -2.59
C ASP A 29 -15.48 -16.16 -2.13
N PRO A 30 -15.45 -15.50 -0.96
CA PRO A 30 -14.25 -14.82 -0.44
C PRO A 30 -13.08 -15.74 -0.08
N VAL A 31 -13.32 -17.04 0.12
CA VAL A 31 -12.32 -18.00 0.61
C VAL A 31 -11.69 -18.78 -0.54
N ALA A 32 -12.44 -19.01 -1.63
CA ALA A 32 -12.00 -19.84 -2.76
C ALA A 32 -11.75 -19.07 -4.08
N GLN A 33 -12.37 -17.91 -4.33
CA GLN A 33 -12.32 -17.30 -5.65
C GLN A 33 -11.19 -16.27 -5.84
N LYS A 34 -10.36 -16.57 -6.83
CA LYS A 34 -9.23 -15.76 -7.35
C LYS A 34 -9.68 -14.78 -8.44
N VAL A 35 -10.98 -14.53 -8.58
CA VAL A 35 -11.59 -13.79 -9.70
C VAL A 35 -12.79 -13.00 -9.18
N TYR A 36 -12.92 -11.75 -9.62
CA TYR A 36 -14.09 -10.92 -9.36
C TYR A 36 -15.11 -11.01 -10.49
N ASP A 37 -16.38 -11.08 -10.11
CA ASP A 37 -17.49 -10.92 -11.04
C ASP A 37 -17.76 -9.43 -11.26
N LEU A 38 -17.86 -9.03 -12.52
CA LEU A 38 -18.12 -7.65 -12.93
C LEU A 38 -19.48 -7.56 -13.60
N GLU A 39 -20.43 -6.91 -12.92
CA GLU A 39 -21.79 -6.71 -13.40
C GLU A 39 -22.01 -5.25 -13.76
N SER A 40 -22.57 -4.95 -14.94
CA SER A 40 -22.97 -3.58 -15.26
C SER A 40 -24.15 -3.16 -14.38
N VAL A 41 -24.03 -2.00 -13.73
CA VAL A 41 -25.14 -1.44 -12.93
C VAL A 41 -26.12 -0.66 -13.79
N LEU A 42 -25.93 -0.63 -15.11
CA LEU A 42 -26.85 0.03 -16.05
C LEU A 42 -27.98 -0.89 -16.52
N ASP A 43 -28.06 -2.12 -16.00
CA ASP A 43 -29.22 -3.00 -16.21
C ASP A 43 -30.44 -2.45 -15.42
N PRO A 44 -31.44 -1.87 -16.11
CA PRO A 44 -32.58 -1.26 -15.43
C PRO A 44 -33.50 -2.29 -14.77
N ALA A 45 -33.36 -3.58 -15.07
CA ALA A 45 -34.12 -4.62 -14.38
C ALA A 45 -33.62 -4.82 -12.93
N LYS A 46 -32.32 -4.56 -12.69
CA LYS A 46 -31.66 -4.83 -11.42
C LYS A 46 -31.30 -3.58 -10.63
N TYR A 47 -31.08 -2.47 -11.32
CA TYR A 47 -30.56 -1.25 -10.72
C TYR A 47 -31.39 -0.02 -11.09
N GLN A 48 -31.31 0.98 -10.22
CA GLN A 48 -31.67 2.36 -10.51
C GLN A 48 -30.40 3.19 -10.41
N VAL A 49 -30.13 3.98 -11.45
CA VAL A 49 -28.92 4.78 -11.55
C VAL A 49 -29.30 6.23 -11.81
N ASP A 50 -28.78 7.11 -10.97
CA ASP A 50 -29.02 8.55 -11.03
C ASP A 50 -27.72 9.26 -11.41
N PHE A 51 -27.75 10.05 -12.48
CA PHE A 51 -26.62 10.87 -12.92
C PHE A 51 -26.85 12.33 -12.53
N THR A 52 -25.87 12.94 -11.89
CA THR A 52 -25.89 14.37 -11.54
C THR A 52 -24.63 15.02 -12.07
N VAL A 53 -24.79 16.10 -12.85
CA VAL A 53 -23.68 16.85 -13.44
C VAL A 53 -23.69 18.27 -12.90
N PHE A 54 -22.50 18.81 -12.64
CA PHE A 54 -22.28 20.07 -11.94
C PHE A 54 -21.15 20.85 -12.62
N ALA A 55 -21.31 22.14 -12.82
CA ALA A 55 -20.28 23.03 -13.36
C ALA A 55 -19.50 23.70 -12.20
N PRO A 56 -18.35 23.15 -11.76
CA PRO A 56 -17.65 23.59 -10.55
C PRO A 56 -17.13 25.03 -10.60
N HIS A 57 -17.03 25.60 -11.79
CA HIS A 57 -16.48 26.95 -11.96
C HIS A 57 -17.52 28.03 -12.22
N ASN A 58 -18.80 27.66 -12.34
CA ASN A 58 -19.87 28.63 -12.46
C ASN A 58 -20.18 29.22 -11.08
N GLU A 59 -20.70 30.44 -11.07
CA GLU A 59 -21.22 31.04 -9.84
C GLU A 59 -22.66 30.54 -9.59
N PRO A 60 -23.09 30.40 -8.33
CA PRO A 60 -24.50 30.21 -8.04
C PRO A 60 -25.33 31.38 -8.62
N PRO A 61 -26.52 31.15 -9.19
CA PRO A 61 -27.27 29.88 -9.25
C PRO A 61 -27.05 29.06 -10.54
N HIS A 62 -25.95 29.25 -11.25
CA HIS A 62 -25.74 28.74 -12.61
C HIS A 62 -24.94 27.43 -12.70
N ARG A 63 -24.79 26.68 -11.59
CA ARG A 63 -23.94 25.48 -11.55
C ARG A 63 -24.60 24.24 -12.14
N PHE A 64 -25.89 24.29 -12.45
CA PHE A 64 -26.61 23.25 -13.21
C PHE A 64 -27.01 23.69 -14.63
N ASP A 65 -26.66 24.92 -15.03
CA ASP A 65 -27.04 25.46 -16.34
C ASP A 65 -26.10 24.96 -17.44
N GLY A 66 -26.67 24.56 -18.58
CA GLY A 66 -25.89 24.16 -19.76
C GLY A 66 -24.92 23.00 -19.51
N VAL A 67 -25.24 22.11 -18.56
CA VAL A 67 -24.43 20.93 -18.22
C VAL A 67 -24.69 19.78 -19.21
N PRO A 68 -23.69 18.90 -19.45
CA PRO A 68 -23.89 17.62 -20.13
C PRO A 68 -25.02 16.80 -19.51
N LYS A 69 -25.71 16.03 -20.34
CA LYS A 69 -26.72 15.06 -19.89
C LYS A 69 -26.19 13.65 -20.07
N ILE A 70 -26.50 12.77 -19.11
CA ILE A 70 -26.16 11.35 -19.19
C ILE A 70 -27.47 10.58 -19.13
N ALA A 71 -27.75 9.80 -20.19
CA ALA A 71 -28.94 8.96 -20.26
C ALA A 71 -28.82 7.77 -19.29
N ALA A 72 -29.96 7.12 -18.98
CA ALA A 72 -29.98 5.96 -18.08
C ALA A 72 -29.13 4.78 -18.56
N ASP A 73 -28.93 4.67 -19.88
CA ASP A 73 -28.06 3.66 -20.48
C ASP A 73 -26.57 4.05 -20.46
N GLY A 74 -26.23 5.22 -19.93
CA GLY A 74 -24.86 5.76 -19.84
C GLY A 74 -24.43 6.62 -21.02
N THR A 75 -25.27 6.84 -22.03
CA THR A 75 -24.92 7.70 -23.18
C THR A 75 -24.73 9.16 -22.74
N VAL A 76 -23.58 9.74 -23.07
CA VAL A 76 -23.25 11.14 -22.74
C VAL A 76 -23.66 12.06 -23.90
N ASP A 77 -24.62 12.93 -23.66
CA ASP A 77 -25.07 13.95 -24.60
C ASP A 77 -24.54 15.34 -24.24
N VAL A 78 -23.83 15.94 -25.19
CA VAL A 78 -23.24 17.28 -25.11
C VAL A 78 -23.76 18.24 -26.17
N ALA A 79 -24.85 17.91 -26.88
CA ALA A 79 -25.38 18.76 -27.94
C ALA A 79 -25.75 20.18 -27.45
N GLN A 80 -26.24 20.29 -26.22
CA GLN A 80 -26.65 21.55 -25.58
C GLN A 80 -25.72 21.97 -24.43
N ALA A 81 -24.61 21.24 -24.23
CA ALA A 81 -23.66 21.58 -23.18
C ALA A 81 -22.77 22.74 -23.62
N ALA A 82 -22.44 23.63 -22.68
CA ALA A 82 -21.36 24.59 -22.92
C ALA A 82 -20.00 23.87 -22.97
N LEU A 83 -19.01 24.51 -23.59
CA LEU A 83 -17.63 24.02 -23.54
C LEU A 83 -17.06 24.26 -22.14
N GLY A 84 -16.27 23.34 -21.62
CA GLY A 84 -15.61 23.51 -20.32
C GLY A 84 -15.52 22.23 -19.49
N VAL A 85 -15.29 22.42 -18.19
CA VAL A 85 -15.07 21.36 -17.21
C VAL A 85 -16.29 21.22 -16.30
N TYR A 86 -16.73 19.98 -16.14
CA TYR A 86 -17.86 19.56 -15.31
C TYR A 86 -17.44 18.43 -14.39
N LEU A 87 -18.10 18.30 -13.23
CA LEU A 87 -18.00 17.14 -12.38
C LEU A 87 -19.32 16.38 -12.44
N PHE A 88 -19.26 15.06 -12.24
CA PHE A 88 -20.46 14.24 -12.15
C PHE A 88 -20.41 13.25 -11.00
N GLN A 89 -21.59 12.90 -10.51
CA GLN A 89 -21.83 11.80 -9.59
C GLN A 89 -22.76 10.79 -10.25
N VAL A 90 -22.48 9.51 -10.04
CA VAL A 90 -23.36 8.39 -10.35
C VAL A 90 -23.83 7.80 -9.02
N GLY A 91 -25.11 7.92 -8.71
CA GLY A 91 -25.74 7.22 -7.60
C GLY A 91 -26.28 5.87 -8.04
N VAL A 92 -25.97 4.80 -7.32
CA VAL A 92 -26.40 3.44 -7.67
C VAL A 92 -27.25 2.85 -6.56
N GLN A 93 -28.44 2.39 -6.94
CA GLN A 93 -29.37 1.68 -6.06
C GLN A 93 -29.69 0.32 -6.68
N LYS A 94 -29.74 -0.73 -5.85
CA LYS A 94 -30.18 -2.08 -6.25
C LYS A 94 -31.67 -2.20 -5.99
N LYS A 95 -32.42 -2.66 -6.99
CA LYS A 95 -33.84 -2.98 -6.86
C LYS A 95 -33.99 -4.24 -6.01
N GLN A 96 -34.91 -4.20 -5.07
CA GLN A 96 -35.29 -5.32 -4.21
C GLN A 96 -36.74 -5.71 -4.50
N PRO A 97 -37.22 -6.88 -4.05
CA PRO A 97 -38.63 -7.24 -4.16
C PRO A 97 -39.57 -6.16 -3.59
N VAL A 98 -39.09 -5.42 -2.57
CA VAL A 98 -39.76 -4.25 -1.99
C VAL A 98 -38.76 -3.10 -1.91
N GLY A 99 -38.91 -2.09 -2.77
CA GLY A 99 -38.13 -0.85 -2.75
C GLY A 99 -36.72 -0.95 -3.37
N THR A 100 -35.84 -0.04 -2.98
CA THR A 100 -34.44 0.01 -3.42
C THR A 100 -33.49 0.10 -2.23
N SER A 101 -32.28 -0.42 -2.39
CA SER A 101 -31.19 -0.31 -1.41
C SER A 101 -29.99 0.36 -2.07
N GLN A 102 -29.43 1.39 -1.45
CA GLN A 102 -28.25 2.07 -2.00
C GLN A 102 -27.03 1.13 -2.01
N VAL A 103 -26.33 1.07 -3.14
CA VAL A 103 -25.17 0.18 -3.35
C VAL A 103 -23.87 0.96 -3.26
N GLY A 104 -23.85 2.17 -3.80
CA GLY A 104 -22.67 3.02 -3.78
C GLY A 104 -22.80 4.20 -4.74
N SER A 105 -21.69 4.90 -4.92
CA SER A 105 -21.58 5.98 -5.90
C SER A 105 -20.19 6.08 -6.51
N VAL A 106 -20.14 6.63 -7.72
CA VAL A 106 -18.90 6.98 -8.43
C VAL A 106 -18.92 8.48 -8.70
N VAL A 107 -17.76 9.13 -8.70
CA VAL A 107 -17.61 10.51 -9.14
C VAL A 107 -16.57 10.62 -10.24
N GLY A 108 -16.71 11.63 -11.09
CA GLY A 108 -15.81 11.86 -12.20
C GLY A 108 -15.85 13.30 -12.70
N ARG A 109 -15.08 13.55 -13.75
CA ARG A 109 -14.98 14.81 -14.49
C ARG A 109 -15.42 14.57 -15.94
N ILE A 110 -16.09 15.54 -16.53
CA ILE A 110 -16.40 15.59 -17.97
C ILE A 110 -15.81 16.88 -18.52
N GLN A 111 -15.07 16.77 -19.61
CA GLN A 111 -14.51 17.89 -20.33
C GLN A 111 -15.13 17.94 -21.72
N VAL A 112 -15.85 19.02 -21.99
CA VAL A 112 -16.54 19.26 -23.27
C VAL A 112 -15.68 20.17 -24.12
N HIS A 113 -15.24 19.64 -25.26
CA HIS A 113 -14.40 20.29 -26.25
C HIS A 113 -15.18 20.57 -27.53
N GLU A 114 -14.72 21.50 -28.36
CA GLU A 114 -15.35 21.70 -29.67
C GLU A 114 -15.06 20.52 -30.61
N ARG A 115 -13.78 20.15 -30.77
CA ARG A 115 -13.35 19.09 -31.69
C ARG A 115 -12.01 18.44 -31.30
N PHE A 116 -11.73 17.30 -31.92
CA PHE A 116 -10.41 16.69 -31.88
C PHE A 116 -9.42 17.40 -32.83
N VAL A 117 -8.13 17.35 -32.48
CA VAL A 117 -7.01 17.95 -33.23
C VAL A 117 -5.95 16.93 -33.63
N ASP A 118 -5.61 15.97 -32.77
CA ASP A 118 -4.74 14.82 -33.09
C ASP A 118 -4.94 13.70 -32.06
N TRP A 119 -4.40 12.51 -32.32
CA TRP A 119 -4.35 11.39 -31.37
C TRP A 119 -3.10 10.53 -31.55
N TRP A 120 -2.72 9.80 -30.50
CA TRP A 120 -1.58 8.87 -30.50
C TRP A 120 -1.73 7.78 -29.43
N PHE A 121 -0.95 6.70 -29.57
CA PHE A 121 -0.74 5.75 -28.47
C PHE A 121 0.12 6.40 -27.39
N GLY A 122 -0.35 6.37 -26.15
CA GLY A 122 0.42 6.76 -24.98
C GLY A 122 1.57 5.80 -24.64
N ASN A 123 1.65 4.67 -25.34
CA ASN A 123 2.64 3.62 -25.19
C ASN A 123 3.55 3.52 -26.42
N GLY A 124 4.84 3.24 -26.23
CA GLY A 124 5.74 2.84 -27.32
C GLY A 124 5.61 1.35 -27.69
N SER A 125 5.27 0.53 -26.70
CA SER A 125 4.91 -0.89 -26.83
C SER A 125 4.04 -1.30 -25.64
N ILE A 126 3.46 -2.50 -25.63
CA ILE A 126 2.72 -3.00 -24.47
C ILE A 126 2.83 -4.53 -24.34
N THR A 127 3.02 -5.02 -23.13
CA THR A 127 3.00 -6.44 -22.82
C THR A 127 1.67 -6.85 -22.19
N THR A 128 1.07 -7.93 -22.70
CA THR A 128 -0.14 -8.57 -22.16
C THR A 128 0.16 -10.00 -21.71
N ALA A 129 -0.63 -10.52 -20.77
CA ALA A 129 -0.47 -11.89 -20.27
C ALA A 129 -1.12 -12.91 -21.23
N LEU A 130 -0.52 -14.10 -21.31
CA LEU A 130 -1.19 -15.27 -21.86
C LEU A 130 -2.30 -15.70 -20.90
N ASP A 131 -3.55 -15.50 -21.31
CA ASP A 131 -4.72 -15.88 -20.51
C ASP A 131 -5.91 -16.15 -21.42
N SER A 132 -6.41 -17.38 -21.40
CA SER A 132 -7.56 -17.79 -22.21
C SER A 132 -8.90 -17.21 -21.75
N ARG A 133 -8.98 -16.64 -20.54
CA ARG A 133 -10.23 -16.18 -19.93
C ARG A 133 -10.39 -14.67 -19.91
N PHE A 134 -9.31 -13.92 -19.70
CA PHE A 134 -9.38 -12.48 -19.46
C PHE A 134 -8.45 -11.68 -20.37
N ALA A 135 -8.91 -10.48 -20.77
CA ALA A 135 -8.08 -9.52 -21.49
C ALA A 135 -7.33 -8.60 -20.51
N HIS A 136 -6.01 -8.73 -20.46
CA HIS A 136 -5.18 -8.12 -19.42
C HIS A 136 -4.86 -6.66 -19.71
N ALA A 137 -4.14 -6.38 -20.80
CA ALA A 137 -3.55 -5.06 -21.03
C ALA A 137 -4.47 -4.12 -21.81
N GLN A 138 -4.48 -2.82 -21.53
CA GLN A 138 -5.24 -1.81 -22.26
C GLN A 138 -4.29 -0.72 -22.77
N PRO A 139 -4.10 -0.59 -24.09
CA PRO A 139 -3.29 0.46 -24.68
C PRO A 139 -3.78 1.84 -24.24
N SER A 140 -2.87 2.68 -23.78
CA SER A 140 -3.19 4.08 -23.49
C SER A 140 -3.37 4.84 -24.81
N LEU A 141 -4.45 5.61 -24.90
CA LEU A 141 -4.80 6.41 -26.06
C LEU A 141 -4.99 7.85 -25.62
N TYR A 142 -4.20 8.76 -26.17
CA TYR A 142 -4.27 10.19 -25.84
C TYR A 142 -4.72 10.97 -27.06
N ALA A 143 -5.41 12.08 -26.82
CA ALA A 143 -5.87 12.99 -27.86
C ALA A 143 -5.59 14.44 -27.49
N LYS A 144 -5.39 15.24 -28.53
CA LYS A 144 -5.34 16.69 -28.48
C LYS A 144 -6.68 17.26 -28.92
N PHE A 145 -7.13 18.30 -28.24
CA PHE A 145 -8.39 19.01 -28.47
C PHE A 145 -8.13 20.45 -28.92
N SER A 146 -9.17 21.10 -29.43
CA SER A 146 -9.14 22.50 -29.80
C SER A 146 -8.97 23.42 -28.59
N ASP A 147 -8.23 24.52 -28.78
CA ASP A 147 -8.10 25.57 -27.75
C ASP A 147 -9.25 26.56 -27.87
N ASP A 148 -10.35 26.25 -27.19
CA ASP A 148 -11.61 26.98 -27.32
C ASP A 148 -11.79 28.08 -26.26
N GLY A 149 -10.75 28.36 -25.46
CA GLY A 149 -10.81 29.33 -24.35
C GLY A 149 -11.79 28.95 -23.22
N SER A 150 -12.33 27.72 -23.24
CA SER A 150 -13.34 27.23 -22.29
C SER A 150 -12.79 26.86 -20.90
N GLY A 151 -11.46 26.79 -20.79
CA GLY A 151 -10.75 26.36 -19.60
C GLY A 151 -10.57 24.84 -19.46
N ALA A 152 -11.05 24.05 -20.43
CA ALA A 152 -10.78 22.61 -20.51
C ALA A 152 -9.33 22.29 -20.90
N ASP A 153 -8.89 21.08 -20.60
CA ASP A 153 -7.55 20.58 -20.90
C ASP A 153 -7.36 20.37 -22.42
N LEU A 154 -6.22 20.79 -22.98
CA LEU A 154 -5.95 20.58 -24.41
C LEU A 154 -5.56 19.14 -24.77
N VAL A 155 -5.13 18.37 -23.78
CA VAL A 155 -4.69 17.00 -23.94
C VAL A 155 -5.43 16.16 -22.94
N GLY A 156 -6.00 15.07 -23.42
CA GLY A 156 -6.81 14.18 -22.61
C GLY A 156 -6.52 12.73 -22.90
N ASP A 157 -6.81 11.91 -21.90
CA ASP A 157 -6.74 10.47 -22.02
C ASP A 157 -8.10 9.94 -22.48
N ILE A 158 -8.12 9.39 -23.69
CA ILE A 158 -9.32 8.84 -24.34
C ILE A 158 -9.31 7.31 -24.34
N THR A 159 -8.50 6.70 -23.47
CA THR A 159 -8.44 5.24 -23.33
C THR A 159 -9.82 4.67 -23.01
N GLY A 160 -10.25 3.66 -23.76
CA GLY A 160 -11.55 3.01 -23.55
C GLY A 160 -12.78 3.84 -23.95
N HIS A 161 -12.63 5.05 -24.51
CA HIS A 161 -13.77 5.89 -24.92
C HIS A 161 -14.48 5.36 -26.18
N GLY A 162 -13.88 4.41 -26.89
CA GLY A 162 -14.40 3.86 -28.14
C GLY A 162 -14.08 4.67 -29.40
N TYR A 163 -13.38 5.80 -29.27
CA TYR A 163 -13.00 6.66 -30.41
C TYR A 163 -11.91 6.08 -31.31
N VAL A 164 -11.21 5.04 -30.87
CA VAL A 164 -10.19 4.32 -31.64
C VAL A 164 -10.56 2.86 -31.68
N THR A 165 -10.73 2.33 -32.88
CA THR A 165 -10.92 0.90 -33.11
C THR A 165 -9.55 0.23 -33.16
N LEU A 166 -9.33 -0.77 -32.29
CA LEU A 166 -8.11 -1.56 -32.27
C LEU A 166 -8.34 -2.90 -32.97
N VAL A 167 -7.40 -3.31 -33.81
CA VAL A 167 -7.44 -4.57 -34.55
C VAL A 167 -6.09 -5.29 -34.39
N SER A 168 -6.13 -6.58 -34.08
CA SER A 168 -4.94 -7.44 -34.11
C SER A 168 -4.89 -8.19 -35.44
N ASN A 169 -3.73 -8.18 -36.08
CA ASN A 169 -3.48 -8.97 -37.29
C ASN A 169 -2.79 -10.31 -36.99
N SER A 170 -2.68 -10.69 -35.70
CA SER A 170 -2.01 -11.91 -35.25
C SER A 170 -2.93 -12.80 -34.43
N ALA A 171 -2.83 -14.11 -34.63
CA ALA A 171 -3.52 -15.11 -33.82
C ALA A 171 -3.01 -15.16 -32.36
N SER A 172 -1.86 -14.53 -32.06
CA SER A 172 -1.30 -14.49 -30.71
C SER A 172 -2.02 -13.53 -29.78
N VAL A 173 -2.74 -12.53 -30.32
CA VAL A 173 -3.39 -11.48 -29.52
C VAL A 173 -4.79 -11.25 -30.05
N ALA A 174 -5.78 -11.24 -29.16
CA ALA A 174 -7.12 -10.76 -29.46
C ALA A 174 -7.38 -9.38 -28.83
N VAL A 175 -8.23 -8.58 -29.48
CA VAL A 175 -8.76 -7.33 -28.92
C VAL A 175 -10.16 -7.63 -28.40
N ALA A 176 -10.33 -7.58 -27.09
CA ALA A 176 -11.60 -7.76 -26.40
C ALA A 176 -12.34 -6.42 -26.23
N ASP A 177 -13.48 -6.46 -25.55
CA ASP A 177 -14.29 -5.30 -25.24
C ASP A 177 -13.46 -4.12 -24.69
N ARG A 178 -13.80 -2.90 -25.15
CA ARG A 178 -13.15 -1.63 -24.75
C ARG A 178 -11.66 -1.55 -25.09
N GLY A 179 -11.20 -2.37 -26.03
CA GLY A 179 -9.84 -2.33 -26.55
C GLY A 179 -8.81 -2.95 -25.60
N ARG A 180 -9.20 -3.81 -24.66
CA ARG A 180 -8.24 -4.60 -23.89
C ARG A 180 -7.67 -5.73 -24.76
N LEU A 181 -6.41 -6.06 -24.55
CA LEU A 181 -5.65 -7.06 -25.28
C LEU A 181 -5.58 -8.34 -24.46
N GLN A 182 -5.96 -9.44 -25.09
CA GLN A 182 -5.86 -10.79 -24.55
C GLN A 182 -4.72 -11.54 -25.25
N GLY A 183 -3.78 -12.07 -24.48
CA GLY A 183 -2.75 -12.96 -25.02
C GLY A 183 -3.30 -14.38 -25.20
N LEU A 184 -3.17 -14.92 -26.40
CA LEU A 184 -3.63 -16.26 -26.78
C LEU A 184 -2.47 -17.23 -27.03
N VAL A 185 -1.30 -16.71 -27.44
CA VAL A 185 -0.08 -17.50 -27.66
C VAL A 185 1.13 -16.67 -27.21
N GLU A 186 2.02 -17.26 -26.39
CA GLU A 186 3.28 -16.61 -25.99
C GLU A 186 4.12 -16.23 -27.23
N THR A 187 4.66 -15.02 -27.25
CA THR A 187 5.38 -14.50 -28.42
C THR A 187 6.87 -14.33 -28.13
N ALA A 188 7.73 -14.84 -29.02
CA ALA A 188 9.18 -14.61 -28.94
C ALA A 188 9.59 -13.19 -29.38
N ALA A 189 8.85 -12.60 -30.32
CA ALA A 189 9.02 -11.23 -30.80
C ALA A 189 7.66 -10.50 -30.79
N PRO A 190 7.62 -9.17 -30.65
CA PRO A 190 6.36 -8.43 -30.63
C PRO A 190 5.54 -8.64 -31.92
N VAL A 191 4.22 -8.78 -31.76
CA VAL A 191 3.24 -8.70 -32.85
C VAL A 191 2.67 -7.29 -32.91
N THR A 192 1.83 -6.97 -33.90
CA THR A 192 1.29 -5.62 -34.08
C THR A 192 -0.21 -5.58 -33.86
N VAL A 193 -0.65 -4.58 -33.08
CA VAL A 193 -2.03 -4.11 -33.04
C VAL A 193 -2.12 -2.77 -33.75
N THR A 194 -3.13 -2.59 -34.58
CA THR A 194 -3.38 -1.38 -35.35
C THR A 194 -4.55 -0.61 -34.75
N GLY A 195 -4.39 0.70 -34.55
CA GLY A 195 -5.44 1.61 -34.10
C GLY A 195 -5.88 2.56 -35.20
N THR A 196 -7.19 2.63 -35.44
CA THR A 196 -7.82 3.56 -36.39
C THR A 196 -8.83 4.42 -35.67
N PHE A 197 -8.71 5.74 -35.79
CA PHE A 197 -9.67 6.68 -35.21
C PHE A 197 -11.00 6.61 -35.96
N LEU A 198 -12.13 6.73 -35.25
CA LEU A 198 -13.45 6.74 -35.88
C LEU A 198 -13.53 7.88 -36.91
N GLU A 199 -13.83 7.52 -38.16
CA GLU A 199 -13.74 8.34 -39.38
C GLU A 199 -14.24 9.79 -39.22
N GLN A 200 -13.32 10.73 -38.99
CA GLN A 200 -13.59 12.18 -39.10
C GLN A 200 -12.59 12.84 -40.05
N PRO A 201 -13.05 13.53 -41.12
CA PRO A 201 -12.31 14.66 -41.68
C PRO A 201 -12.29 15.77 -40.61
N PRO A 202 -11.12 16.23 -40.10
CA PRO A 202 -9.82 16.28 -40.78
C PRO A 202 -8.74 15.34 -40.19
N LEU A 203 -9.10 14.39 -39.33
CA LEU A 203 -8.18 13.47 -38.66
C LEU A 203 -7.90 12.18 -39.45
N SER A 204 -8.04 12.23 -40.78
CA SER A 204 -7.67 11.15 -41.70
C SER A 204 -6.15 10.92 -41.69
N LYS A 205 -5.67 10.38 -40.56
CA LYS A 205 -4.32 9.91 -40.31
C LYS A 205 -4.28 8.43 -40.66
N PRO A 206 -3.18 7.93 -41.23
CA PRO A 206 -3.02 6.49 -41.40
C PRO A 206 -3.16 5.77 -40.04
N PRO A 207 -3.65 4.51 -40.03
CA PRO A 207 -3.71 3.72 -38.82
C PRO A 207 -2.35 3.68 -38.12
N LEU A 208 -2.37 3.86 -36.80
CA LEU A 208 -1.15 3.78 -35.98
C LEU A 208 -0.93 2.34 -35.56
N VAL A 209 0.34 1.98 -35.35
CA VAL A 209 0.74 0.63 -34.94
C VAL A 209 1.31 0.65 -33.54
N LEU A 210 0.99 -0.40 -32.77
CA LEU A 210 1.53 -0.64 -31.44
C LEU A 210 2.14 -2.05 -31.40
N PRO A 211 3.44 -2.18 -31.09
CA PRO A 211 4.06 -3.46 -30.79
C PRO A 211 3.48 -4.06 -29.50
N VAL A 212 3.08 -5.32 -29.55
CA VAL A 212 2.49 -6.06 -28.44
C VAL A 212 3.27 -7.35 -28.20
N ARG A 213 3.65 -7.62 -26.95
CA ARG A 213 4.21 -8.92 -26.53
C ARG A 213 3.22 -9.69 -25.68
N VAL A 214 3.16 -11.00 -25.86
CA VAL A 214 2.45 -11.93 -24.97
C VAL A 214 3.45 -12.68 -24.11
N VAL A 215 3.26 -12.64 -22.79
CA VAL A 215 4.09 -13.33 -21.80
C VAL A 215 3.26 -14.38 -21.05
N ASP A 216 3.75 -15.62 -21.00
CA ASP A 216 3.17 -16.65 -20.14
C ASP A 216 3.70 -16.52 -18.71
N TYR A 217 3.08 -15.70 -17.88
CA TYR A 217 3.52 -15.54 -16.49
C TYR A 217 3.49 -16.88 -15.72
N GLY A 218 2.59 -17.81 -16.02
CA GLY A 218 2.51 -19.11 -15.31
C GLY A 218 3.58 -20.13 -15.68
N LYS A 219 4.40 -19.86 -16.71
CA LYS A 219 5.44 -20.76 -17.19
C LYS A 219 6.44 -21.18 -16.10
N SER A 220 6.78 -22.46 -16.09
CA SER A 220 7.85 -23.02 -15.26
C SER A 220 9.22 -22.48 -15.70
N ARG A 221 10.00 -21.88 -14.78
CA ARG A 221 11.29 -21.23 -15.08
C ARG A 221 12.38 -21.58 -14.06
N PRO A 222 13.46 -22.29 -14.45
CA PRO A 222 14.62 -22.51 -13.59
C PRO A 222 15.57 -21.31 -13.59
N VAL A 223 15.07 -20.16 -13.09
CA VAL A 223 15.78 -18.86 -13.12
C VAL A 223 15.88 -18.22 -11.74
N LEU A 224 15.48 -18.91 -10.68
CA LEU A 224 15.59 -18.43 -9.31
C LEU A 224 17.03 -18.62 -8.83
N GLU A 225 17.81 -17.54 -8.92
CA GLU A 225 19.24 -17.54 -8.61
C GLU A 225 19.48 -17.37 -7.11
N PRO A 226 20.37 -18.18 -6.49
CA PRO A 226 20.73 -18.00 -5.10
C PRO A 226 21.55 -16.73 -4.89
N VAL A 227 21.25 -16.00 -3.81
CA VAL A 227 22.09 -14.92 -3.28
C VAL A 227 22.69 -15.38 -1.95
N ARG A 228 21.84 -15.90 -1.06
CA ARG A 228 22.24 -16.46 0.24
C ARG A 228 21.28 -17.57 0.64
N VAL A 229 21.71 -18.83 0.55
CA VAL A 229 20.83 -20.00 0.74
C VAL A 229 21.40 -20.99 1.75
N PRO A 230 21.26 -20.73 3.07
CA PRO A 230 21.75 -21.67 4.08
C PRO A 230 21.11 -23.06 3.98
N ASP A 231 19.87 -23.17 3.48
CA ASP A 231 19.20 -24.46 3.29
C ASP A 231 18.12 -24.38 2.20
N VAL A 232 18.42 -24.94 1.04
CA VAL A 232 17.48 -25.03 -0.08
C VAL A 232 16.62 -26.29 -0.04
N ALA A 233 17.07 -27.34 0.66
CA ALA A 233 16.37 -28.62 0.73
C ALA A 233 15.08 -28.52 1.54
N HIS A 234 15.08 -27.67 2.58
CA HIS A 234 13.93 -27.38 3.44
C HIS A 234 13.40 -25.95 3.21
N ALA A 235 13.36 -25.50 1.95
CA ALA A 235 12.96 -24.13 1.62
C ALA A 235 11.53 -23.80 2.10
N ASP A 236 10.62 -24.78 2.14
CA ASP A 236 9.26 -24.64 2.68
C ASP A 236 9.21 -24.29 4.18
N ALA A 237 10.18 -24.75 4.96
CA ALA A 237 10.34 -24.45 6.37
C ALA A 237 11.16 -23.16 6.66
N LYS A 238 11.74 -22.52 5.62
CA LYS A 238 12.52 -21.28 5.72
C LYS A 238 11.71 -20.05 5.29
N ALA A 239 12.12 -18.89 5.80
CA ALA A 239 11.66 -17.61 5.28
C ALA A 239 12.45 -17.27 4.00
N ASN A 240 11.86 -17.47 2.82
CA ASN A 240 12.51 -17.17 1.55
C ASN A 240 12.21 -15.75 1.12
N ILE A 241 13.23 -14.93 0.92
CA ILE A 241 13.14 -13.60 0.29
C ILE A 241 13.46 -13.75 -1.20
N VAL A 242 12.67 -13.11 -2.06
CA VAL A 242 12.99 -12.99 -3.49
C VAL A 242 12.95 -11.55 -3.96
N PHE A 243 13.99 -11.15 -4.70
CA PHE A 243 14.04 -9.87 -5.39
C PHE A 243 13.69 -10.04 -6.88
N LEU A 244 12.72 -9.27 -7.36
CA LEU A 244 12.29 -9.25 -8.77
C LEU A 244 12.70 -7.94 -9.43
N ALA A 245 13.20 -8.00 -10.66
CA ALA A 245 13.52 -6.81 -11.46
C ALA A 245 12.27 -6.24 -12.16
N GLU A 246 12.01 -4.94 -12.01
CA GLU A 246 10.99 -4.18 -12.73
C GLU A 246 11.61 -2.90 -13.33
N GLY A 247 11.30 -2.59 -14.59
CA GLY A 247 11.86 -1.41 -15.27
C GLY A 247 13.37 -1.50 -15.55
N PHE A 248 14.01 -2.65 -15.35
CA PHE A 248 15.39 -2.90 -15.78
C PHE A 248 15.39 -3.48 -17.19
N ARG A 249 16.16 -2.90 -18.12
CA ARG A 249 16.43 -3.49 -19.44
C ARG A 249 17.54 -4.53 -19.33
N GLN A 250 17.69 -5.34 -20.37
CA GLN A 250 18.72 -6.39 -20.40
C GLN A 250 20.14 -5.88 -20.07
N ALA A 251 20.47 -4.66 -20.49
CA ALA A 251 21.76 -4.03 -20.22
C ALA A 251 21.99 -3.72 -18.73
N ASP A 252 20.93 -3.60 -17.94
CA ASP A 252 20.98 -3.19 -16.53
C ASP A 252 21.14 -4.37 -15.56
N ARG A 253 21.19 -5.61 -16.07
CA ARG A 253 21.38 -6.80 -15.23
C ARG A 253 22.55 -6.70 -14.24
N PRO A 254 23.75 -6.22 -14.63
CA PRO A 254 24.86 -6.06 -13.68
C PRO A 254 24.58 -5.06 -12.56
N LEU A 255 23.75 -4.03 -12.81
CA LEU A 255 23.33 -3.10 -11.76
C LEU A 255 22.37 -3.78 -10.79
N PHE A 256 21.35 -4.48 -11.32
CA PHE A 256 20.40 -5.25 -10.50
C PHE A 256 21.12 -6.29 -9.64
N ASP A 257 22.05 -7.05 -10.22
CA ASP A 257 22.80 -8.09 -9.52
C ASP A 257 23.61 -7.53 -8.34
N ARG A 258 24.27 -6.38 -8.55
CA ARG A 258 25.03 -5.69 -7.48
C ARG A 258 24.10 -5.13 -6.39
N LEU A 259 23.00 -4.50 -6.80
CA LEU A 259 22.01 -3.95 -5.86
C LEU A 259 21.45 -5.03 -4.94
N VAL A 260 21.04 -6.17 -5.50
CA VAL A 260 20.50 -7.28 -4.70
C VAL A 260 21.56 -7.88 -3.79
N GLN A 261 22.78 -8.09 -4.27
CA GLN A 261 23.87 -8.62 -3.46
C GLN A 261 24.15 -7.71 -2.25
N GLN A 262 24.32 -6.41 -2.49
CA GLN A 262 24.56 -5.43 -1.42
C GLN A 262 23.38 -5.32 -0.45
N THR A 263 22.15 -5.36 -0.97
CA THR A 263 20.93 -5.35 -0.13
C THR A 263 20.91 -6.56 0.81
N ALA A 264 21.17 -7.76 0.28
CA ALA A 264 21.22 -8.97 1.09
C ALA A 264 22.36 -8.89 2.12
N ASP A 265 23.56 -8.49 1.72
CA ASP A 265 24.70 -8.42 2.62
C ASP A 265 24.45 -7.44 3.76
N GLU A 266 24.02 -6.22 3.46
CA GLU A 266 23.84 -5.17 4.46
C GLU A 266 22.62 -5.41 5.36
N MET A 267 21.50 -5.88 4.82
CA MET A 267 20.30 -6.19 5.62
C MET A 267 20.60 -7.26 6.68
N PHE A 268 21.47 -8.22 6.38
CA PHE A 268 21.85 -9.31 7.29
C PHE A 268 23.13 -9.06 8.10
N THR A 269 23.79 -7.89 7.96
CA THR A 269 25.05 -7.59 8.68
C THR A 269 25.04 -6.25 9.42
N LYS A 270 24.34 -5.22 8.92
CA LYS A 270 24.32 -3.91 9.58
C LYS A 270 23.37 -3.95 10.79
N PRO A 271 23.81 -3.45 11.97
CA PRO A 271 22.98 -3.43 13.19
C PRO A 271 21.62 -2.75 12.98
N ARG A 272 21.54 -1.71 12.15
CA ARG A 272 20.30 -0.94 11.85
C ARG A 272 19.14 -1.78 11.29
N HIS A 273 19.39 -3.02 10.86
CA HIS A 273 18.40 -3.96 10.31
C HIS A 273 18.10 -5.15 11.22
N GLU A 274 18.59 -5.17 12.45
CA GLU A 274 18.24 -6.23 13.39
C GLU A 274 16.72 -6.30 13.62
N PRO A 275 16.11 -7.51 13.59
CA PRO A 275 16.75 -8.80 13.90
C PRO A 275 17.16 -9.64 12.69
N TYR A 276 17.19 -9.11 11.46
CA TYR A 276 17.52 -9.92 10.28
C TYR A 276 18.91 -10.58 10.40
N GLY A 277 19.92 -9.83 10.84
CA GLY A 277 21.27 -10.35 11.02
C GLY A 277 21.36 -11.49 12.04
N MET A 278 20.69 -11.35 13.19
CA MET A 278 20.54 -12.41 14.18
C MET A 278 19.84 -13.65 13.59
N LEU A 279 18.81 -13.46 12.76
CA LEU A 279 18.00 -14.53 12.17
C LEU A 279 18.54 -15.07 10.85
N LYS A 280 19.75 -14.67 10.43
CA LYS A 280 20.25 -14.94 9.08
C LYS A 280 20.13 -16.41 8.65
N ASN A 281 20.37 -17.38 9.52
CA ASN A 281 20.31 -18.81 9.14
C ASN A 281 18.87 -19.36 8.95
N SER A 282 17.86 -18.56 9.27
CA SER A 282 16.44 -18.88 9.07
C SER A 282 15.89 -18.32 7.75
N PHE A 283 16.70 -17.54 7.02
CA PHE A 283 16.34 -16.96 5.74
C PHE A 283 17.14 -17.55 4.58
N ASN A 284 16.44 -17.80 3.48
CA ASN A 284 17.03 -17.89 2.15
C ASN A 284 16.78 -16.59 1.39
N VAL A 285 17.70 -16.21 0.51
CA VAL A 285 17.60 -15.02 -0.35
C VAL A 285 17.89 -15.42 -1.78
N PHE A 286 16.97 -15.05 -2.65
CA PHE A 286 17.01 -15.32 -4.08
C PHE A 286 16.82 -14.03 -4.89
N LYS A 287 17.18 -14.10 -6.16
CA LYS A 287 16.89 -13.06 -7.13
C LYS A 287 16.38 -13.65 -8.44
N VAL A 288 15.59 -12.86 -9.15
CA VAL A 288 15.14 -13.17 -10.51
C VAL A 288 15.23 -11.91 -11.36
N PHE A 289 15.98 -12.03 -12.45
CA PHE A 289 16.08 -10.97 -13.46
C PHE A 289 15.27 -11.36 -14.69
N THR A 290 14.24 -10.59 -15.01
CA THR A 290 13.56 -10.64 -16.32
C THR A 290 13.51 -9.23 -16.89
N PRO A 291 14.04 -9.00 -18.10
CA PRO A 291 14.16 -7.64 -18.63
C PRO A 291 12.79 -7.07 -19.01
N SER A 292 12.58 -5.81 -18.64
CA SER A 292 11.50 -4.95 -19.14
C SER A 292 11.79 -4.46 -20.56
N GLN A 293 10.76 -4.01 -21.29
CA GLN A 293 10.96 -3.34 -22.59
C GLN A 293 11.40 -1.90 -22.39
N ASP A 294 10.73 -1.22 -21.47
CA ASP A 294 11.08 0.14 -21.08
C ASP A 294 11.73 0.19 -19.70
N GLU A 295 12.55 1.22 -19.52
CA GLU A 295 13.01 1.61 -18.19
C GLU A 295 11.94 2.42 -17.47
N GLN A 296 11.98 2.41 -16.13
CA GLN A 296 11.10 3.17 -15.26
C GLN A 296 9.62 2.75 -15.27
N ALA A 297 8.96 2.91 -14.13
CA ALA A 297 7.53 2.64 -14.02
C ALA A 297 6.71 3.73 -14.72
N THR A 298 5.48 3.40 -15.10
CA THR A 298 4.52 4.41 -15.57
C THR A 298 4.24 5.41 -14.44
N CYS A 299 4.16 6.72 -14.74
CA CYS A 299 3.65 7.70 -13.79
C CYS A 299 2.16 7.90 -14.03
N GLY A 300 1.32 7.66 -13.02
CA GLY A 300 -0.13 7.85 -13.12
C GLY A 300 -0.56 9.32 -13.05
N PHE A 301 0.19 10.15 -12.33
CA PHE A 301 -0.14 11.58 -12.16
C PHE A 301 0.39 12.44 -13.32
N HIS A 302 -0.23 13.60 -13.49
CA HIS A 302 0.29 14.64 -14.40
C HIS A 302 1.43 15.40 -13.72
N VAL A 303 2.25 16.10 -14.50
CA VAL A 303 3.37 16.90 -13.99
C VAL A 303 3.31 18.33 -14.51
N THR A 304 3.80 19.29 -13.71
CA THR A 304 3.97 20.66 -14.16
C THR A 304 5.03 20.74 -15.26
N ASP A 305 4.72 21.47 -16.32
CA ASP A 305 5.57 21.69 -17.49
C ASP A 305 6.46 22.94 -17.38
N ASN A 306 6.15 23.81 -16.42
CA ASN A 306 6.78 25.10 -16.20
C ASN A 306 7.42 25.20 -14.81
N THR A 307 8.43 26.06 -14.69
CA THR A 307 9.16 26.30 -13.43
C THR A 307 8.46 27.27 -12.47
N VAL A 308 7.30 27.79 -12.86
CA VAL A 308 6.57 28.81 -12.10
C VAL A 308 6.04 28.21 -10.78
N GLY A 309 6.09 28.98 -9.69
CA GLY A 309 5.71 28.55 -8.36
C GLY A 309 6.84 27.80 -7.64
N PHE A 310 7.04 26.52 -7.96
CA PHE A 310 7.99 25.64 -7.27
C PHE A 310 9.47 25.84 -7.64
N GLY A 311 9.75 26.62 -8.70
CA GLY A 311 11.12 26.84 -9.18
C GLY A 311 11.69 25.69 -10.01
N VAL A 312 10.93 24.62 -10.22
CA VAL A 312 11.33 23.42 -10.98
C VAL A 312 10.17 22.89 -11.82
N LYS A 313 10.48 22.25 -12.95
CA LYS A 313 9.51 21.47 -13.74
C LYS A 313 9.37 20.06 -13.16
N GLY A 314 8.34 19.32 -13.59
CA GLY A 314 8.20 17.91 -13.25
C GLY A 314 7.60 17.69 -11.88
N VAL A 315 6.94 18.71 -11.31
CA VAL A 315 6.26 18.58 -10.02
C VAL A 315 4.95 17.80 -10.25
N PRO A 316 4.72 16.69 -9.55
CA PRO A 316 3.47 15.95 -9.63
C PRO A 316 2.23 16.81 -9.32
N ILE A 317 1.12 16.55 -10.00
CA ILE A 317 -0.17 17.25 -9.84
C ILE A 317 -1.19 16.26 -9.23
N PRO A 318 -1.71 16.48 -8.00
CA PRO A 318 -1.50 17.64 -7.13
C PRO A 318 -0.30 17.49 -6.19
N SER A 319 0.59 18.48 -6.08
CA SER A 319 1.84 18.37 -5.30
C SER A 319 1.59 18.09 -3.82
N ALA A 320 2.16 17.00 -3.31
CA ALA A 320 2.01 16.58 -1.91
C ALA A 320 2.79 17.44 -0.89
N PRO A 321 4.06 17.85 -1.15
CA PRO A 321 4.81 18.68 -0.22
C PRO A 321 4.14 20.04 0.05
N ALA A 322 4.43 20.61 1.23
CA ALA A 322 4.07 22.00 1.51
C ALA A 322 4.78 22.94 0.51
N TYR A 323 4.07 23.96 0.06
CA TYR A 323 4.66 24.96 -0.82
C TYR A 323 5.66 25.82 -0.02
N PRO A 324 6.95 25.89 -0.39
CA PRO A 324 7.97 26.51 0.47
C PRO A 324 7.75 27.99 0.77
N LYS A 325 7.01 28.71 -0.08
CA LYS A 325 6.72 30.14 0.09
C LYS A 325 5.34 30.41 0.71
N ALA A 326 4.58 29.37 1.06
CA ALA A 326 3.31 29.54 1.74
C ALA A 326 3.52 30.03 3.18
N LEU A 327 2.56 30.81 3.69
CA LEU A 327 2.58 31.24 5.08
C LEU A 327 2.33 30.06 6.04
N LYS A 328 2.85 30.16 7.27
CA LYS A 328 2.57 29.16 8.30
C LYS A 328 1.07 29.09 8.58
N GLY A 329 0.50 27.89 8.48
CA GLY A 329 -0.94 27.66 8.66
C GLY A 329 -1.76 27.73 7.37
N SER A 330 -1.14 28.02 6.23
CA SER A 330 -1.79 27.87 4.93
C SER A 330 -2.05 26.41 4.58
N TYR A 331 -3.01 26.18 3.69
CA TYR A 331 -3.22 24.88 3.07
C TYR A 331 -1.95 24.40 2.35
N ARG A 332 -1.76 23.09 2.31
CA ARG A 332 -0.87 22.47 1.31
C ARG A 332 -1.52 22.58 -0.07
N LEU A 333 -0.73 22.56 -1.14
CA LEU A 333 -1.27 22.68 -2.50
C LEU A 333 -2.28 21.57 -2.82
N ARG A 334 -1.97 20.34 -2.44
CA ARG A 334 -2.92 19.22 -2.52
C ARG A 334 -4.24 19.47 -1.80
N GLN A 335 -4.20 20.01 -0.57
CA GLN A 335 -5.42 20.32 0.19
C GLN A 335 -6.25 21.39 -0.51
N LEU A 336 -5.60 22.41 -1.10
CA LEU A 336 -6.30 23.40 -1.89
C LEU A 336 -6.96 22.78 -3.12
N VAL A 337 -6.25 21.93 -3.89
CA VAL A 337 -6.82 21.22 -5.05
C VAL A 337 -7.99 20.30 -4.66
N GLU A 338 -7.90 19.60 -3.52
CA GLU A 338 -8.98 18.76 -3.01
C GLU A 338 -10.24 19.59 -2.64
N LEU A 339 -10.09 20.86 -2.26
CA LEU A 339 -11.19 21.77 -1.93
C LEU A 339 -11.78 22.49 -3.16
N VAL A 340 -10.92 23.08 -4.01
CA VAL A 340 -11.35 24.00 -5.09
C VAL A 340 -11.19 23.43 -6.50
N GLY A 341 -10.63 22.22 -6.62
CA GLY A 341 -10.27 21.59 -7.89
C GLY A 341 -8.99 22.12 -8.53
N LEU A 342 -8.75 21.72 -9.77
CA LEU A 342 -7.62 22.22 -10.58
C LEU A 342 -7.93 23.60 -11.18
N PRO A 343 -6.90 24.42 -11.48
CA PRO A 343 -7.11 25.69 -12.18
C PRO A 343 -7.70 25.45 -13.57
N LYS A 344 -8.56 26.37 -14.01
CA LYS A 344 -8.94 26.42 -15.43
C LYS A 344 -7.71 26.66 -16.27
N ARG A 345 -7.68 26.06 -17.46
CA ARG A 345 -6.70 26.48 -18.46
C ARG A 345 -6.93 27.96 -18.80
N GLY A 346 -5.86 28.75 -18.79
CA GLY A 346 -5.94 30.20 -19.01
C GLY A 346 -6.46 31.02 -17.83
N GLU A 347 -6.49 30.47 -16.61
CA GLU A 347 -6.90 31.19 -15.40
C GLU A 347 -6.11 32.50 -15.20
N ASN A 348 -6.78 33.63 -15.39
CA ASN A 348 -6.19 34.96 -15.35
C ASN A 348 -6.72 35.82 -14.19
N ARG A 349 -7.65 35.30 -13.39
CA ARG A 349 -8.16 36.01 -12.20
C ARG A 349 -7.03 36.19 -11.19
N ASN A 350 -7.05 37.33 -10.50
CA ASN A 350 -6.12 37.58 -9.40
C ASN A 350 -6.54 36.82 -8.13
N THR A 351 -5.64 36.77 -7.14
CA THR A 351 -5.83 36.02 -5.89
C THR A 351 -7.09 36.46 -5.13
N GLN A 352 -7.39 37.76 -5.10
CA GLN A 352 -8.57 38.31 -4.44
C GLN A 352 -9.88 37.90 -5.15
N GLN A 353 -9.89 37.93 -6.49
CA GLN A 353 -11.03 37.49 -7.29
C GLN A 353 -11.34 36.00 -7.08
N LEU A 354 -10.31 35.16 -7.00
CA LEU A 354 -10.46 33.72 -6.74
C LEU A 354 -10.98 33.45 -5.32
N LYS A 355 -10.41 34.10 -4.29
CA LYS A 355 -10.92 34.01 -2.91
C LYS A 355 -12.40 34.40 -2.82
N ALA A 356 -12.77 35.52 -3.47
CA ALA A 356 -14.13 36.00 -3.47
C ALA A 356 -15.08 35.03 -4.20
N LEU A 357 -14.65 34.43 -5.31
CA LEU A 357 -15.39 33.41 -6.03
C LEU A 357 -15.63 32.17 -5.15
N TRP A 358 -14.58 31.59 -4.58
CA TRP A 358 -14.69 30.38 -3.76
C TRP A 358 -15.58 30.60 -2.52
N ALA A 359 -15.52 31.79 -1.93
CA ALA A 359 -16.42 32.19 -0.86
C ALA A 359 -17.88 32.25 -1.33
N ARG A 360 -18.18 32.85 -2.50
CA ARG A 360 -19.53 32.87 -3.09
C ARG A 360 -20.03 31.48 -3.46
N GLN A 361 -19.14 30.60 -3.90
CA GLN A 361 -19.48 29.20 -4.21
C GLN A 361 -19.79 28.36 -2.97
N GLN A 362 -19.51 28.87 -1.77
CA GLN A 362 -19.70 28.21 -0.48
C GLN A 362 -19.08 26.80 -0.42
N ILE A 363 -17.82 26.70 -0.85
CA ILE A 363 -17.07 25.44 -0.84
C ILE A 363 -16.93 24.95 0.63
N PRO A 364 -17.41 23.74 0.97
CA PRO A 364 -17.33 23.21 2.33
C PRO A 364 -15.88 23.10 2.81
N GLY A 365 -15.60 23.58 4.03
CA GLY A 365 -14.27 23.52 4.65
C GLY A 365 -13.25 24.54 4.13
N PHE A 366 -13.60 25.38 3.16
CA PHE A 366 -12.73 26.44 2.65
C PHE A 366 -12.69 27.65 3.61
N ASP A 367 -11.48 28.02 4.03
CA ASP A 367 -11.17 29.24 4.80
C ASP A 367 -10.24 30.13 3.96
N PRO A 368 -10.70 31.32 3.53
CA PRO A 368 -9.89 32.21 2.71
C PRO A 368 -8.60 32.69 3.40
N ARG A 369 -8.51 32.59 4.73
CA ARG A 369 -7.31 32.94 5.50
C ARG A 369 -6.19 31.90 5.37
N GLN A 370 -6.54 30.66 5.05
CA GLN A 370 -5.58 29.56 4.84
C GLN A 370 -5.14 29.43 3.37
N ALA A 371 -5.75 30.19 2.45
CA ALA A 371 -5.36 30.26 1.05
C ALA A 371 -4.54 31.52 0.78
N ASP A 372 -3.25 31.55 1.17
CA ASP A 372 -2.41 32.72 0.90
C ASP A 372 -2.14 32.95 -0.60
N ASP A 373 -1.72 34.16 -0.96
CA ASP A 373 -1.57 34.58 -2.35
C ASP A 373 -0.47 33.80 -3.09
N ALA A 374 0.63 33.45 -2.41
CA ALA A 374 1.71 32.68 -3.01
C ALA A 374 1.27 31.24 -3.29
N LEU A 375 0.44 30.67 -2.42
CA LEU A 375 -0.19 29.36 -2.64
C LEU A 375 -1.16 29.39 -3.83
N ILE A 376 -1.99 30.44 -3.97
CA ILE A 376 -2.92 30.57 -5.11
C ILE A 376 -2.18 30.72 -6.44
N GLU A 377 -1.09 31.48 -6.48
CA GLU A 377 -0.27 31.58 -7.69
C GLU A 377 0.44 30.25 -8.02
N ALA A 378 0.86 29.48 -7.01
CA ALA A 378 1.36 28.12 -7.22
C ALA A 378 0.25 27.19 -7.74
N TRP A 379 -0.98 27.32 -7.25
CA TRP A 379 -2.16 26.60 -7.74
C TRP A 379 -2.48 26.93 -9.20
N LYS A 380 -2.42 28.20 -9.62
CA LYS A 380 -2.60 28.60 -11.02
C LYS A 380 -1.57 27.98 -11.96
N ALA A 381 -0.32 27.83 -11.48
CA ALA A 381 0.76 27.18 -12.21
C ALA A 381 0.64 25.64 -12.22
N HIS A 382 -0.31 25.06 -11.49
CA HIS A 382 -0.44 23.64 -11.28
C HIS A 382 -1.23 22.93 -12.39
N ARG A 383 -0.71 23.06 -13.62
CA ARG A 383 -1.30 22.56 -14.85
C ARG A 383 -0.27 21.79 -15.68
N SER A 384 -0.73 21.04 -16.68
CA SER A 384 0.12 20.32 -17.63
C SER A 384 -0.40 20.50 -19.05
N ASP A 385 0.48 20.84 -19.99
CA ASP A 385 0.16 20.93 -21.41
C ASP A 385 0.22 19.55 -22.12
N GLY A 386 0.52 18.46 -21.40
CA GLY A 386 0.61 17.11 -21.95
C GLY A 386 0.41 15.99 -20.92
N VAL A 387 0.56 14.74 -21.38
CA VAL A 387 0.44 13.53 -20.54
C VAL A 387 1.71 12.70 -20.71
N LEU A 388 2.27 12.20 -19.61
CA LEU A 388 3.44 11.32 -19.63
C LEU A 388 3.10 10.01 -20.36
N GLN A 389 3.98 9.60 -21.26
CA GLN A 389 3.89 8.28 -21.89
C GLN A 389 3.99 7.16 -20.83
N ALA A 390 3.19 6.11 -21.04
CA ALA A 390 3.21 4.92 -20.21
C ALA A 390 4.31 3.95 -20.67
N SER A 391 5.02 3.37 -19.71
CA SER A 391 6.13 2.44 -19.93
C SER A 391 5.64 1.00 -20.09
N ASP A 392 6.28 0.23 -20.97
CA ASP A 392 6.12 -1.22 -21.03
C ASP A 392 7.12 -1.97 -20.15
N THR A 393 6.82 -2.05 -18.86
CA THR A 393 7.61 -2.83 -17.91
C THR A 393 7.10 -4.26 -17.76
N MET A 394 7.95 -5.14 -17.21
CA MET A 394 7.71 -6.59 -17.12
C MET A 394 6.45 -6.92 -16.31
N PHE A 395 6.24 -6.28 -15.16
CA PHE A 395 5.10 -6.51 -14.29
C PHE A 395 4.03 -5.43 -14.39
N GLY A 396 4.30 -4.33 -15.11
CA GLY A 396 3.33 -3.27 -15.36
C GLY A 396 2.95 -2.52 -14.08
N LEU A 397 3.95 -2.05 -13.34
CA LEU A 397 3.73 -1.16 -12.19
C LEU A 397 3.60 0.31 -12.61
N TYR A 398 2.94 1.10 -11.76
CA TYR A 398 2.85 2.54 -11.91
C TYR A 398 2.94 3.29 -10.58
N LEU A 399 3.48 4.51 -10.64
CA LEU A 399 3.65 5.45 -9.53
C LEU A 399 2.44 6.38 -9.39
N GLY A 400 1.92 6.47 -8.18
CA GLY A 400 0.73 7.23 -7.83
C GLY A 400 -0.54 6.64 -8.44
N SER A 401 -1.37 7.49 -9.02
CA SER A 401 -2.61 7.10 -9.70
C SER A 401 -2.96 8.14 -10.75
N ARG A 402 -3.71 7.74 -11.79
CA ARG A 402 -4.40 8.71 -12.65
C ARG A 402 -5.64 9.23 -11.91
N TRP A 403 -6.06 10.46 -12.20
CA TRP A 403 -7.33 11.02 -11.69
C TRP A 403 -8.50 10.07 -11.94
N ALA A 404 -8.44 9.39 -13.07
CA ALA A 404 -9.47 8.52 -13.60
C ALA A 404 -9.39 7.06 -13.10
N ASP A 405 -8.38 6.72 -12.28
CA ASP A 405 -8.19 5.36 -11.74
C ASP A 405 -8.97 5.12 -10.43
N GLY A 406 -9.66 6.14 -9.90
CA GLY A 406 -10.60 6.01 -8.79
C GLY A 406 -9.94 5.44 -7.52
N SER A 407 -9.29 6.32 -6.75
CA SER A 407 -8.38 6.02 -5.64
C SER A 407 -8.96 5.22 -4.46
N ARG A 408 -10.27 5.01 -4.37
CA ARG A 408 -10.90 4.07 -3.45
C ARG A 408 -11.93 3.29 -4.24
N VAL A 409 -11.73 1.99 -4.40
CA VAL A 409 -12.82 1.08 -4.79
C VAL A 409 -13.98 1.46 -3.86
N PRO A 410 -15.13 1.93 -4.37
CA PRO A 410 -16.26 2.18 -3.50
C PRO A 410 -16.57 0.85 -2.81
N THR A 411 -16.26 0.75 -1.52
CA THR A 411 -16.93 -0.22 -0.68
C THR A 411 -18.40 0.20 -0.68
N THR A 412 -19.29 -0.74 -0.40
CA THR A 412 -20.75 -0.56 -0.30
C THR A 412 -21.20 0.49 0.74
N THR A 413 -20.27 1.29 1.26
CA THR A 413 -20.44 2.32 2.30
C THR A 413 -20.27 3.75 1.79
N THR A 414 -19.73 3.99 0.58
CA THR A 414 -19.63 5.38 0.04
C THR A 414 -20.88 5.76 -0.75
N LEU A 415 -21.85 6.33 -0.04
CA LEU A 415 -23.16 6.69 -0.57
C LEU A 415 -23.09 7.93 -1.48
N ALA A 416 -24.04 8.00 -2.40
CA ALA A 416 -24.29 9.17 -3.23
C ALA A 416 -24.76 10.33 -2.34
N ALA A 417 -24.23 11.54 -2.57
CA ALA A 417 -24.75 12.73 -1.91
C ALA A 417 -26.15 13.07 -2.44
N PRO A 418 -27.05 13.63 -1.61
CA PRO A 418 -28.36 14.07 -2.05
C PRO A 418 -28.25 15.18 -3.11
N VAL A 419 -29.12 15.12 -4.12
CA VAL A 419 -29.18 16.12 -5.19
C VAL A 419 -30.06 17.30 -4.72
N PRO A 420 -29.57 18.55 -4.78
CA PRO A 420 -30.38 19.71 -4.46
C PRO A 420 -31.44 19.96 -5.55
N GLY A 421 -32.60 20.50 -5.16
CA GLY A 421 -33.67 20.87 -6.08
C GLY A 421 -33.39 22.17 -6.84
N LYS A 422 -32.49 23.02 -6.34
CA LYS A 422 -32.04 24.26 -6.99
C LYS A 422 -30.62 24.64 -6.53
N ASP A 423 -29.92 25.43 -7.34
CA ASP A 423 -28.60 25.97 -6.99
C ASP A 423 -28.70 27.21 -6.08
N ASP A 424 -29.23 27.03 -4.88
CA ASP A 424 -29.42 28.11 -3.91
C ASP A 424 -28.63 27.83 -2.62
N PRO A 425 -27.42 28.40 -2.48
CA PRO A 425 -26.61 28.21 -1.29
C PRO A 425 -27.09 29.06 -0.09
N THR A 426 -28.12 29.88 -0.25
CA THR A 426 -28.72 30.69 0.81
C THR A 426 -29.94 30.03 1.44
N ASP A 427 -30.59 29.11 0.72
CA ASP A 427 -31.75 28.36 1.20
C ASP A 427 -31.33 27.30 2.25
N PRO A 428 -31.91 27.32 3.48
CA PRO A 428 -31.53 26.40 4.55
C PRO A 428 -31.85 24.92 4.26
N ILE A 429 -32.75 24.62 3.31
CA ILE A 429 -33.08 23.25 2.88
C ILE A 429 -32.08 22.76 1.83
N GLU A 430 -31.69 23.63 0.89
CA GLU A 430 -30.82 23.26 -0.23
C GLU A 430 -29.34 23.35 0.11
N ARG A 431 -28.95 24.31 0.95
CA ARG A 431 -27.56 24.51 1.41
C ARG A 431 -26.88 23.24 1.94
N PRO A 432 -27.45 22.44 2.86
CA PRO A 432 -26.80 21.22 3.33
C PRO A 432 -26.67 20.16 2.22
N LYS A 433 -27.62 20.07 1.28
CA LYS A 433 -27.55 19.16 0.13
C LYS A 433 -26.45 19.59 -0.85
N LEU A 434 -26.39 20.88 -1.16
CA LEU A 434 -25.33 21.47 -1.98
C LEU A 434 -23.95 21.23 -1.36
N ALA A 435 -23.79 21.46 -0.06
CA ALA A 435 -22.54 21.20 0.63
C ALA A 435 -22.14 19.72 0.53
N ALA A 436 -23.07 18.79 0.79
CA ALA A 436 -22.80 17.36 0.66
C ALA A 436 -22.41 16.96 -0.78
N LEU A 437 -23.13 17.47 -1.79
CA LEU A 437 -22.87 17.19 -3.20
C LEU A 437 -21.52 17.75 -3.65
N ILE A 438 -21.20 18.99 -3.29
CA ILE A 438 -19.92 19.64 -3.64
C ILE A 438 -18.76 18.84 -3.05
N THR A 439 -18.79 18.53 -1.75
CA THR A 439 -17.76 17.69 -1.11
C THR A 439 -17.60 16.37 -1.87
N ARG A 440 -18.72 15.70 -2.15
CA ARG A 440 -18.69 14.38 -2.81
C ARG A 440 -18.10 14.43 -4.21
N LEU A 441 -18.48 15.41 -5.03
CA LEU A 441 -17.95 15.60 -6.38
C LEU A 441 -16.44 15.90 -6.36
N HIS A 442 -15.98 16.73 -5.41
CA HIS A 442 -14.56 17.06 -5.26
C HIS A 442 -13.70 15.89 -4.75
N HIS A 443 -14.30 14.78 -4.29
CA HIS A 443 -13.55 13.54 -4.08
C HIS A 443 -12.87 13.03 -5.37
N PHE A 444 -13.31 13.47 -6.56
CA PHE A 444 -12.55 13.25 -7.80
C PHE A 444 -11.11 13.76 -7.69
N TYR A 445 -10.90 14.87 -6.97
CA TYR A 445 -9.60 15.47 -6.77
C TYR A 445 -8.78 14.86 -5.60
N MET A 446 -9.29 13.81 -4.95
CA MET A 446 -8.56 13.07 -3.92
C MET A 446 -7.75 11.93 -4.54
N MET A 447 -6.46 12.18 -4.80
CA MET A 447 -5.55 11.19 -5.42
C MET A 447 -4.93 10.23 -4.40
N ARG A 448 -4.39 9.09 -4.86
CA ARG A 448 -3.49 8.28 -4.02
C ARG A 448 -2.19 9.05 -3.71
N PRO A 449 -1.45 8.66 -2.66
CA PRO A 449 -0.10 9.17 -2.46
C PRO A 449 0.72 9.02 -3.75
N GLN A 450 1.41 10.07 -4.18
CA GLN A 450 2.16 10.09 -5.45
C GLN A 450 3.35 9.12 -5.46
N GLN A 451 3.80 8.72 -4.28
CA GLN A 451 4.88 7.78 -4.06
C GLN A 451 4.37 6.33 -4.00
N ALA A 452 3.05 6.09 -4.06
CA ALA A 452 2.53 4.73 -4.04
C ALA A 452 2.93 4.02 -5.34
N LEU A 453 3.59 2.86 -5.24
CA LEU A 453 3.98 2.04 -6.39
C LEU A 453 3.07 0.82 -6.42
N THR A 454 2.16 0.74 -7.40
CA THR A 454 1.11 -0.29 -7.40
C THR A 454 0.94 -0.95 -8.77
N LEU A 455 0.07 -1.97 -8.88
CA LEU A 455 -0.27 -2.60 -10.15
C LEU A 455 -0.98 -1.60 -11.06
N ASP A 456 -0.56 -1.40 -12.30
CA ASP A 456 -1.30 -0.52 -13.22
C ASP A 456 -2.65 -1.17 -13.61
N PRO A 457 -3.82 -0.54 -13.35
CA PRO A 457 -5.13 -1.04 -13.78
C PRO A 457 -5.28 -1.25 -15.30
N ARG A 458 -4.38 -0.66 -16.11
CA ARG A 458 -4.29 -0.90 -17.55
C ARG A 458 -3.42 -2.09 -17.91
N ARG A 459 -2.59 -2.59 -17.02
CA ARG A 459 -1.76 -3.79 -17.25
C ARG A 459 -2.36 -5.03 -16.60
N HIS A 460 -3.24 -4.84 -15.62
CA HIS A 460 -3.89 -5.91 -14.86
C HIS A 460 -5.42 -5.82 -15.01
N PRO A 461 -6.11 -6.93 -15.33
CA PRO A 461 -7.55 -6.92 -15.58
C PRO A 461 -8.34 -6.72 -14.28
N PRO A 462 -9.46 -5.97 -14.31
CA PRO A 462 -10.28 -5.70 -13.12
C PRO A 462 -10.79 -6.98 -12.41
N GLU A 463 -10.94 -8.08 -13.15
CA GLU A 463 -11.32 -9.41 -12.65
C GLU A 463 -10.23 -10.04 -11.77
N LEU A 464 -8.96 -9.70 -11.98
CA LEU A 464 -7.81 -10.23 -11.23
C LEU A 464 -7.09 -9.17 -10.39
N TYR A 465 -7.58 -7.93 -10.40
CA TYR A 465 -6.87 -6.79 -9.85
C TYR A 465 -6.79 -6.84 -8.32
N ALA A 466 -5.57 -6.78 -7.80
CA ALA A 466 -5.27 -6.68 -6.38
C ALA A 466 -4.95 -5.24 -5.96
N ASN A 467 -5.17 -4.93 -4.69
CA ASN A 467 -4.76 -3.65 -4.09
C ASN A 467 -4.26 -3.86 -2.65
N GLU A 468 -3.91 -2.78 -1.96
CA GLU A 468 -3.42 -2.82 -0.56
C GLU A 468 -4.39 -3.54 0.41
N ASN A 469 -5.70 -3.50 0.15
CA ASN A 469 -6.72 -4.05 1.04
C ASN A 469 -7.25 -5.42 0.58
N LEU A 470 -6.68 -6.00 -0.48
CA LEU A 470 -7.29 -7.12 -1.17
C LEU A 470 -6.27 -8.06 -1.81
N VAL A 471 -6.26 -9.31 -1.32
CA VAL A 471 -5.49 -10.39 -1.92
C VAL A 471 -6.21 -10.91 -3.17
N ASN A 472 -5.51 -11.01 -4.29
CA ASN A 472 -5.88 -11.84 -5.41
C ASN A 472 -4.70 -12.75 -5.80
N PRO A 473 -4.74 -14.06 -5.48
CA PRO A 473 -3.69 -15.02 -5.84
C PRO A 473 -3.53 -15.26 -7.35
N GLY A 474 -4.53 -14.86 -8.14
CA GLY A 474 -4.59 -15.05 -9.58
C GLY A 474 -3.92 -13.94 -10.40
N ASN A 475 -3.39 -12.88 -9.76
CA ASN A 475 -2.70 -11.83 -10.50
C ASN A 475 -1.41 -12.33 -11.17
N SER A 476 -0.99 -11.66 -12.24
CA SER A 476 0.12 -12.09 -13.10
C SER A 476 1.48 -12.18 -12.37
N ILE A 477 1.72 -11.36 -11.34
CA ILE A 477 2.97 -11.41 -10.57
C ILE A 477 3.03 -12.67 -9.71
N LEU A 478 1.93 -13.02 -9.05
CA LEU A 478 1.87 -14.26 -8.27
C LEU A 478 1.89 -15.50 -9.14
N SER A 479 1.29 -15.44 -10.34
CA SER A 479 1.43 -16.49 -11.35
C SER A 479 2.90 -16.69 -11.76
N TYR A 480 3.61 -15.58 -11.98
CA TYR A 480 5.06 -15.58 -12.24
C TYR A 480 5.86 -16.23 -11.12
N LEU A 481 5.63 -15.82 -9.88
CA LEU A 481 6.29 -16.42 -8.71
C LEU A 481 6.02 -17.92 -8.61
N GLY A 482 4.78 -18.35 -8.80
CA GLY A 482 4.40 -19.77 -8.73
C GLY A 482 5.11 -20.64 -9.77
N GLY A 483 5.52 -20.07 -10.91
CA GLY A 483 6.31 -20.75 -11.94
C GLY A 483 7.81 -20.83 -11.65
N LEU A 484 8.33 -20.16 -10.62
CA LEU A 484 9.76 -20.11 -10.35
C LEU A 484 10.29 -21.42 -9.77
N ARG A 485 11.41 -21.86 -10.34
CA ARG A 485 12.21 -23.00 -9.89
C ARG A 485 13.62 -22.55 -9.62
N TYR A 486 14.27 -23.21 -8.66
CA TYR A 486 15.69 -23.00 -8.38
C TYR A 486 16.51 -23.16 -9.67
N SER A 487 17.51 -22.31 -9.85
CA SER A 487 18.31 -22.27 -11.09
C SER A 487 19.31 -23.42 -11.19
N LEU A 488 19.63 -24.10 -10.09
CA LEU A 488 20.55 -25.24 -10.06
C LEU A 488 19.79 -26.58 -9.95
N PRO A 489 20.26 -27.64 -10.63
CA PRO A 489 19.67 -28.98 -10.52
C PRO A 489 19.53 -29.45 -9.06
N PRO A 490 18.42 -30.11 -8.69
CA PRO A 490 17.35 -30.64 -9.54
C PRO A 490 16.22 -29.63 -9.85
N ASN A 491 16.45 -28.32 -9.71
CA ASN A 491 15.48 -27.25 -9.96
C ASN A 491 14.17 -27.38 -9.16
N PRO A 492 14.21 -27.53 -7.82
CA PRO A 492 13.00 -27.61 -7.00
C PRO A 492 12.07 -26.40 -7.20
N PRO A 493 10.73 -26.58 -7.15
CA PRO A 493 9.74 -25.52 -7.35
C PRO A 493 9.55 -24.66 -6.10
N ILE A 494 10.54 -23.83 -5.77
CA ILE A 494 10.49 -22.95 -4.58
C ILE A 494 9.43 -21.84 -4.74
N GLY A 495 9.09 -21.48 -5.99
CA GLY A 495 8.12 -20.44 -6.36
C GLY A 495 6.79 -20.46 -5.59
N THR A 496 6.28 -21.66 -5.30
CA THR A 496 4.99 -21.84 -4.62
C THR A 496 4.98 -21.39 -3.16
N ASN A 497 6.15 -21.17 -2.55
CA ASN A 497 6.26 -20.72 -1.16
C ASN A 497 5.83 -19.25 -0.96
N TRP A 498 5.88 -18.43 -2.01
CA TRP A 498 5.44 -17.02 -1.97
C TRP A 498 3.97 -16.83 -2.33
N VAL A 499 3.37 -17.76 -3.07
CA VAL A 499 1.98 -17.65 -3.51
C VAL A 499 1.03 -17.82 -2.32
N PRO A 500 0.21 -16.82 -1.97
CA PRO A 500 -0.71 -16.88 -0.83
C PRO A 500 -1.66 -18.07 -0.92
N ASP A 501 -1.94 -18.66 0.24
CA ASP A 501 -2.90 -19.75 0.44
C ASP A 501 -3.72 -19.42 1.68
N SER A 502 -5.05 -19.45 1.57
CA SER A 502 -5.96 -19.15 2.68
C SER A 502 -6.07 -20.31 3.67
N SER A 503 -5.69 -21.53 3.25
CA SER A 503 -5.79 -22.75 4.06
C SER A 503 -4.52 -23.06 4.86
N THR A 504 -3.37 -22.52 4.46
CA THR A 504 -2.07 -22.83 5.07
C THR A 504 -1.24 -21.57 5.27
N VAL A 505 -0.52 -21.52 6.39
CA VAL A 505 0.46 -20.45 6.61
C VAL A 505 1.78 -20.82 5.97
N LYS A 506 2.18 -20.03 4.97
CA LYS A 506 3.49 -20.15 4.32
C LYS A 506 4.48 -19.18 4.94
N GLN A 507 5.68 -19.65 5.28
CA GLN A 507 6.76 -18.82 5.85
C GLN A 507 7.15 -17.65 4.94
N SER A 508 7.08 -17.87 3.62
CA SER A 508 7.59 -16.91 2.63
C SER A 508 6.50 -15.99 2.07
N LYS A 509 5.24 -16.14 2.47
CA LYS A 509 4.16 -15.20 2.09
C LYS A 509 4.61 -13.77 2.43
N GLY A 510 4.55 -12.86 1.45
CA GLY A 510 4.93 -11.45 1.65
C GLY A 510 6.40 -11.12 1.44
N LEU A 511 7.31 -12.11 1.50
CA LEU A 511 8.75 -11.88 1.38
C LEU A 511 9.20 -11.78 -0.08
N VAL A 512 8.57 -10.86 -0.82
CA VAL A 512 8.84 -10.55 -2.23
C VAL A 512 9.10 -9.06 -2.34
N SER A 513 10.27 -8.68 -2.86
CA SER A 513 10.61 -7.27 -3.14
C SER A 513 10.77 -7.07 -4.64
N ILE A 514 9.88 -6.28 -5.24
CA ILE A 514 9.96 -5.83 -6.62
C ILE A 514 10.78 -4.55 -6.65
N ILE A 515 11.98 -4.64 -7.19
CA ILE A 515 12.88 -3.51 -7.36
C ILE A 515 12.53 -2.82 -8.67
N SER A 516 12.07 -1.56 -8.60
CA SER A 516 11.76 -0.75 -9.77
C SER A 516 12.90 0.20 -10.10
N TYR A 517 13.50 0.06 -11.28
CA TYR A 517 14.56 0.95 -11.75
C TYR A 517 13.99 2.31 -12.15
N ASP A 518 13.83 3.16 -11.16
CA ASP A 518 13.18 4.45 -11.28
C ASP A 518 13.92 5.53 -10.47
N GLY A 519 14.03 6.72 -11.04
CA GLY A 519 14.67 7.88 -10.41
C GLY A 519 13.77 8.59 -9.39
N VAL A 520 12.46 8.35 -9.41
CA VAL A 520 11.47 9.00 -8.55
C VAL A 520 11.25 8.17 -7.29
N ASN A 521 11.07 8.82 -6.14
CA ASN A 521 10.74 8.13 -4.89
C ASN A 521 9.38 7.41 -5.00
N GLY A 522 9.36 6.11 -4.70
CA GLY A 522 8.12 5.36 -4.54
C GLY A 522 8.32 4.05 -3.80
N GLY A 523 7.27 3.62 -3.09
CA GLY A 523 7.28 2.41 -2.28
C GLY A 523 5.87 2.08 -1.80
N SER A 524 5.49 0.81 -1.86
CA SER A 524 4.24 0.31 -1.25
C SER A 524 4.27 -1.20 -1.11
N ALA A 525 3.62 -1.70 -0.06
CA ALA A 525 3.06 -3.03 -0.03
C ALA A 525 1.80 -3.11 -0.90
N ILE A 526 1.66 -4.19 -1.66
CA ILE A 526 0.51 -4.45 -2.54
C ILE A 526 -0.02 -5.86 -2.34
N ASN A 527 -1.30 -6.05 -2.69
CA ASN A 527 -1.97 -7.35 -2.61
C ASN A 527 -2.03 -7.88 -1.16
N LEU A 528 -2.42 -6.99 -0.22
CA LEU A 528 -2.46 -7.23 1.24
C LEU A 528 -1.14 -7.81 1.79
N ASP A 529 -0.07 -7.03 1.63
CA ASP A 529 1.28 -7.32 2.14
C ASP A 529 1.89 -8.64 1.65
N THR A 530 1.46 -9.11 0.48
CA THR A 530 2.03 -10.30 -0.14
C THR A 530 3.17 -9.99 -1.11
N LEU A 531 3.30 -8.71 -1.49
CA LEU A 531 4.31 -8.17 -2.38
C LEU A 531 4.70 -6.77 -1.88
N THR A 532 6.00 -6.49 -1.82
CA THR A 532 6.52 -5.13 -1.65
C THR A 532 7.08 -4.66 -2.97
N SER A 533 6.85 -3.39 -3.32
CA SER A 533 7.53 -2.75 -4.44
C SER A 533 8.19 -1.45 -3.99
N SER A 534 9.37 -1.16 -4.50
CA SER A 534 10.09 0.09 -4.19
C SER A 534 10.95 0.54 -5.37
N THR A 535 11.05 1.84 -5.55
CA THR A 535 11.99 2.43 -6.51
C THR A 535 13.39 2.51 -5.92
N VAL A 536 14.40 2.58 -6.81
CA VAL A 536 15.80 2.59 -6.40
C VAL A 536 16.31 3.96 -5.93
N ALA A 537 15.58 5.04 -6.16
CA ALA A 537 16.02 6.42 -5.91
C ALA A 537 15.01 7.20 -5.05
N ASN A 538 15.42 8.39 -4.61
CA ASN A 538 14.65 9.24 -3.71
C ASN A 538 14.34 10.64 -4.28
N SER A 539 14.34 10.81 -5.61
CA SER A 539 14.04 12.13 -6.22
C SER A 539 12.57 12.50 -6.07
N ALA A 540 12.30 13.78 -5.80
CA ALA A 540 10.95 14.34 -5.74
C ALA A 540 10.41 14.87 -7.09
N PRO A 541 11.16 15.65 -7.91
CA PRO A 541 10.70 16.02 -9.25
C PRO A 541 10.86 14.83 -10.21
N VAL A 542 9.92 14.71 -11.15
CA VAL A 542 9.92 13.72 -12.22
C VAL A 542 10.67 14.29 -13.43
N PRO A 543 11.86 13.76 -13.79
CA PRO A 543 12.56 14.19 -14.98
C PRO A 543 11.81 13.76 -16.24
N PHE A 544 11.53 14.71 -17.14
CA PHE A 544 10.90 14.44 -18.42
C PHE A 544 11.46 15.35 -19.53
N THR A 545 11.21 14.95 -20.76
CA THR A 545 11.47 15.69 -21.99
C THR A 545 10.16 15.89 -22.74
N SER A 546 10.09 16.98 -23.50
CA SER A 546 9.01 17.23 -24.46
C SER A 546 9.60 17.45 -25.84
N ASP A 547 8.88 17.04 -26.87
CA ASP A 547 9.23 17.35 -28.25
C ASP A 547 8.88 18.82 -28.52
N ALA A 548 9.83 19.60 -29.05
CA ALA A 548 9.60 21.01 -29.36
C ALA A 548 8.47 21.24 -30.39
N ALA A 549 8.30 20.31 -31.34
CA ALA A 549 7.23 20.36 -32.33
C ALA A 549 5.90 19.79 -31.79
N ARG A 550 5.98 18.98 -30.74
CA ARG A 550 4.85 18.26 -30.13
C ARG A 550 4.95 18.35 -28.59
N PRO A 551 4.77 19.54 -28.00
CA PRO A 551 4.99 19.76 -26.57
C PRO A 551 4.04 18.93 -25.69
N GLU A 552 2.89 18.51 -26.22
CA GLU A 552 1.98 17.57 -25.55
C GLU A 552 2.55 16.15 -25.33
N LEU A 553 3.59 15.76 -26.06
CA LEU A 553 4.22 14.44 -25.99
C LEU A 553 5.31 14.43 -24.92
N LEU A 554 4.90 14.19 -23.69
CA LEU A 554 5.82 14.14 -22.55
C LEU A 554 6.40 12.73 -22.40
N ARG A 555 7.72 12.61 -22.37
CA ARG A 555 8.43 11.35 -22.14
C ARG A 555 9.32 11.47 -20.92
N ARG A 556 9.33 10.45 -20.08
CA ARG A 556 10.25 10.40 -18.95
C ARG A 556 11.70 10.38 -19.44
N THR A 557 12.56 11.06 -18.70
CA THR A 557 13.99 11.00 -18.95
C THR A 557 14.55 9.75 -18.30
N THR A 558 15.18 8.88 -19.09
CA THR A 558 15.87 7.70 -18.60
C THR A 558 16.88 8.07 -17.49
N PRO A 559 17.00 7.28 -16.42
CA PRO A 559 17.99 7.54 -15.38
C PRO A 559 19.41 7.50 -15.94
N ALA A 560 20.31 8.34 -15.44
CA ALA A 560 21.71 8.29 -15.85
C ALA A 560 22.31 6.92 -15.53
N PRO A 561 22.99 6.26 -16.48
CA PRO A 561 23.59 4.95 -16.23
C PRO A 561 24.72 5.05 -15.19
N PRO A 562 25.11 3.91 -14.58
CA PRO A 562 26.29 3.84 -13.74
C PRO A 562 27.54 4.44 -14.43
N SER A 563 28.32 5.19 -13.67
CA SER A 563 29.59 5.78 -14.12
C SER A 563 30.69 5.54 -13.08
N PRO A 564 31.99 5.72 -13.40
CA PRO A 564 33.06 5.59 -12.40
C PRO A 564 32.87 6.50 -11.18
N ALA A 565 32.30 7.71 -11.37
CA ALA A 565 32.02 8.65 -10.28
C ALA A 565 30.73 8.31 -9.50
N ARG A 566 29.81 7.55 -10.10
CA ARG A 566 28.53 7.11 -9.52
C ARG A 566 28.28 5.65 -9.91
N PRO A 567 28.93 4.67 -9.25
CA PRO A 567 28.95 3.27 -9.69
C PRO A 567 27.61 2.55 -9.60
N LEU A 568 26.63 3.13 -8.90
CA LEU A 568 25.24 2.67 -8.83
C LEU A 568 24.26 3.61 -9.56
N GLY A 569 24.74 4.58 -10.34
CA GLY A 569 23.88 5.49 -11.10
C GLY A 569 23.00 6.35 -10.18
N VAL A 570 21.67 6.23 -10.34
CA VAL A 570 20.66 6.94 -9.54
C VAL A 570 20.28 6.23 -8.23
N VAL A 571 20.79 5.02 -7.99
CA VAL A 571 20.39 4.19 -6.85
C VAL A 571 20.86 4.82 -5.53
N ASP A 572 19.91 5.08 -4.64
CA ASP A 572 20.15 5.41 -3.22
C ASP A 572 20.06 4.10 -2.42
N LEU A 573 21.20 3.43 -2.30
CA LEU A 573 21.29 2.07 -1.75
C LEU A 573 20.80 2.02 -0.30
N ASP A 574 21.26 2.94 0.57
CA ASP A 574 20.85 2.95 1.98
C ASP A 574 19.33 3.20 2.09
N SER A 575 18.78 4.18 1.37
CA SER A 575 17.33 4.43 1.39
C SER A 575 16.54 3.19 0.93
N PHE A 576 16.97 2.54 -0.15
CA PHE A 576 16.32 1.34 -0.67
C PHE A 576 16.34 0.19 0.34
N ILE A 577 17.48 -0.11 0.97
CA ILE A 577 17.60 -1.21 1.95
C ILE A 577 16.74 -0.93 3.18
N ASN A 578 16.66 0.32 3.64
CA ASN A 578 15.77 0.68 4.75
C ASN A 578 14.31 0.44 4.42
N LYS A 579 13.87 0.85 3.22
CA LYS A 579 12.51 0.62 2.75
C LYS A 579 12.24 -0.88 2.63
N ALA A 580 13.09 -1.65 1.96
CA ALA A 580 12.92 -3.10 1.85
C ALA A 580 12.80 -3.79 3.22
N ALA A 581 13.68 -3.43 4.17
CA ALA A 581 13.64 -3.98 5.52
C ALA A 581 12.37 -3.57 6.30
N HIS A 582 11.91 -2.33 6.14
CA HIS A 582 10.70 -1.77 6.74
C HIS A 582 9.45 -2.47 6.19
N GLU A 583 9.35 -2.58 4.87
CA GLU A 583 8.19 -3.16 4.18
C GLU A 583 8.05 -4.67 4.44
N PHE A 584 9.16 -5.40 4.55
CA PHE A 584 9.14 -6.76 5.06
C PHE A 584 8.65 -6.85 6.52
N GLY A 585 8.64 -5.75 7.28
CA GLY A 585 8.00 -5.67 8.59
C GLY A 585 6.48 -5.89 8.51
N HIS A 586 5.80 -5.34 7.50
CA HIS A 586 4.35 -5.51 7.31
C HIS A 586 3.95 -6.97 7.10
N VAL A 587 4.83 -7.76 6.48
CA VAL A 587 4.69 -9.21 6.30
C VAL A 587 4.60 -9.97 7.63
N PHE A 588 5.03 -9.36 8.73
CA PHE A 588 4.95 -9.89 10.09
C PHE A 588 3.88 -9.17 10.94
N ASP A 589 2.87 -8.59 10.28
CA ASP A 589 1.74 -7.88 10.89
C ASP A 589 2.16 -6.64 11.71
N LEU A 590 3.21 -5.96 11.26
CA LEU A 590 3.62 -4.66 11.79
C LEU A 590 3.02 -3.54 10.93
N GLU A 591 2.43 -2.55 11.56
CA GLU A 591 1.85 -1.37 10.92
C GLU A 591 2.78 -0.16 11.02
N ASP A 592 2.55 0.84 10.16
CA ASP A 592 3.31 2.08 10.13
C ASP A 592 3.18 2.91 11.41
N GLU A 593 4.31 3.16 12.06
CA GLU A 593 4.40 3.91 13.31
C GLU A 593 4.65 5.41 13.07
N TYR A 594 4.87 5.88 11.84
CA TYR A 594 5.15 7.29 11.55
C TYR A 594 3.90 8.15 11.35
N GLU A 595 4.10 9.46 11.34
CA GLU A 595 3.04 10.46 11.16
C GLU A 595 3.32 11.30 9.91
N GLU A 596 2.32 11.48 9.05
CA GLU A 596 2.39 12.34 7.85
C GLU A 596 1.45 13.54 7.96
N PHE A 597 0.35 13.37 8.70
CA PHE A 597 -0.74 14.31 8.85
C PHE A 597 -0.94 14.74 10.30
N GLY A 598 -1.14 16.04 10.47
CA GLY A 598 -1.57 16.65 11.72
C GLY A 598 -3.08 16.74 11.75
N LEU A 599 -3.72 16.39 12.88
CA LEU A 599 -5.18 16.48 13.03
C LEU A 599 -5.56 17.25 14.29
N SER A 600 -6.60 18.09 14.19
CA SER A 600 -7.23 18.75 15.34
C SER A 600 -8.07 17.80 16.18
N ASP A 601 -8.56 16.71 15.56
CA ASP A 601 -9.49 15.74 16.13
C ASP A 601 -9.05 14.30 15.83
N ASP A 602 -9.56 13.32 16.57
CA ASP A 602 -9.28 11.91 16.26
C ASP A 602 -10.10 11.48 15.03
N SER A 603 -9.52 10.65 14.17
CA SER A 603 -10.24 10.09 13.03
C SER A 603 -11.32 9.10 13.47
N ASP A 604 -12.36 8.92 12.65
CA ASP A 604 -13.40 7.91 12.89
C ASP A 604 -12.81 6.50 13.07
N ASP A 605 -11.81 6.16 12.27
CA ASP A 605 -11.01 4.94 12.40
C ASP A 605 -10.40 4.77 13.81
N ALA A 606 -9.83 5.85 14.36
CA ALA A 606 -9.23 5.83 15.69
C ALA A 606 -10.28 5.70 16.81
N LEU A 607 -11.51 6.13 16.56
CA LEU A 607 -12.62 6.15 17.52
C LEU A 607 -13.40 4.81 17.59
N GLY A 608 -13.09 3.86 16.72
CA GLY A 608 -13.70 2.53 16.73
C GLY A 608 -13.55 1.81 18.08
N ALA A 609 -14.62 1.12 18.52
CA ALA A 609 -14.63 0.37 19.78
C ALA A 609 -13.80 -0.93 19.75
N ARG A 610 -13.45 -1.40 18.55
CA ARG A 610 -12.56 -2.55 18.34
C ARG A 610 -11.15 -2.04 18.07
N ASP A 611 -10.16 -2.78 18.57
CA ASP A 611 -8.78 -2.48 18.23
C ASP A 611 -8.52 -2.74 16.74
N ILE A 612 -7.47 -2.12 16.22
CA ILE A 612 -6.95 -2.46 14.91
C ILE A 612 -6.25 -3.83 14.94
N PRO A 613 -6.31 -4.62 13.85
CA PRO A 613 -5.87 -6.01 13.85
C PRO A 613 -4.35 -6.21 13.69
N THR A 614 -3.54 -5.16 13.83
CA THR A 614 -2.07 -5.18 13.64
C THR A 614 -1.34 -5.32 14.98
N ASP A 615 -0.14 -5.87 15.05
CA ASP A 615 0.45 -6.25 16.34
C ASP A 615 1.12 -5.10 17.12
N ASN A 616 1.68 -4.09 16.43
CA ASN A 616 2.47 -3.02 17.06
C ASN A 616 1.71 -1.70 17.31
N ILE A 617 0.43 -1.57 16.93
CA ILE A 617 -0.34 -0.34 17.12
C ILE A 617 -1.70 -0.63 17.75
N THR A 618 -2.23 0.30 18.56
CA THR A 618 -3.59 0.22 19.11
C THR A 618 -4.33 1.57 19.02
N SER A 619 -5.67 1.57 19.00
CA SER A 619 -6.49 2.77 18.81
C SER A 619 -7.09 3.34 20.11
N ILE A 620 -7.31 4.66 20.15
CA ILE A 620 -7.89 5.34 21.32
C ILE A 620 -9.32 4.88 21.64
N GLY A 621 -10.13 4.58 20.62
CA GLY A 621 -11.51 4.13 20.81
C GLY A 621 -11.58 2.81 21.58
N PHE A 622 -10.67 1.89 21.27
CA PHE A 622 -10.51 0.62 21.98
C PHE A 622 -9.89 0.82 23.38
N LEU A 623 -8.87 1.66 23.49
CA LEU A 623 -8.20 1.94 24.76
C LEU A 623 -9.00 2.84 25.72
N ARG A 624 -10.14 3.40 25.32
CA ARG A 624 -10.83 4.37 26.20
C ARG A 624 -11.44 3.67 27.42
N SER A 625 -11.12 4.19 28.61
CA SER A 625 -11.70 3.74 29.89
C SER A 625 -12.89 4.59 30.36
N SER A 626 -13.24 5.65 29.63
CA SER A 626 -14.34 6.57 29.94
C SER A 626 -15.02 7.02 28.63
N PRO A 627 -16.25 7.55 28.64
CA PRO A 627 -16.86 8.10 27.41
C PRO A 627 -16.06 9.28 26.83
N ALA A 628 -16.20 9.53 25.52
CA ALA A 628 -15.71 10.77 24.91
C ALA A 628 -16.31 12.00 25.63
N PRO A 629 -15.57 13.12 25.75
CA PRO A 629 -14.29 13.42 25.10
C PRO A 629 -13.04 13.02 25.92
N ALA A 630 -13.19 12.34 27.06
CA ALA A 630 -12.05 11.96 27.90
C ALA A 630 -11.10 10.99 27.17
N ARG A 631 -9.78 11.19 27.35
CA ARG A 631 -8.72 10.36 26.74
C ARG A 631 -8.02 9.44 27.75
N THR A 632 -8.71 9.07 28.81
CA THR A 632 -8.17 8.20 29.86
C THR A 632 -8.02 6.76 29.34
N LEU A 633 -6.80 6.24 29.40
CA LEU A 633 -6.43 4.96 28.80
C LEU A 633 -6.70 3.75 29.74
N ALA A 634 -7.27 2.69 29.19
CA ALA A 634 -7.41 1.35 29.77
C ALA A 634 -6.15 0.55 29.44
N VAL A 635 -5.12 0.73 30.28
CA VAL A 635 -3.75 0.22 30.06
C VAL A 635 -3.70 -1.30 29.97
N ASP A 636 -4.60 -2.00 30.65
CA ASP A 636 -4.75 -3.46 30.61
C ASP A 636 -5.13 -4.01 29.23
N ARG A 637 -5.65 -3.16 28.35
CA ARG A 637 -5.98 -3.53 26.96
C ARG A 637 -4.80 -3.42 26.00
N VAL A 638 -3.67 -2.84 26.41
CA VAL A 638 -2.50 -2.67 25.54
C VAL A 638 -1.82 -4.03 25.33
N LYS A 639 -1.93 -4.55 24.11
CA LYS A 639 -1.63 -5.95 23.76
C LYS A 639 -0.17 -6.39 23.92
N TRP A 640 0.80 -5.49 23.84
CA TRP A 640 2.22 -5.85 23.98
C TRP A 640 2.75 -5.78 25.42
N LEU A 641 1.95 -5.33 26.40
CA LEU A 641 2.39 -5.28 27.81
C LEU A 641 2.59 -6.68 28.43
N VAL A 642 2.04 -7.71 27.79
CA VAL A 642 2.09 -9.11 28.27
C VAL A 642 3.20 -9.93 27.60
N LEU A 643 4.03 -9.32 26.74
CA LEU A 643 5.12 -10.03 26.08
C LEU A 643 6.19 -10.46 27.09
N PRO A 644 6.47 -11.77 27.25
CA PRO A 644 7.43 -12.23 28.24
C PRO A 644 8.86 -11.97 27.80
N ARG A 645 9.73 -11.68 28.78
CA ARG A 645 11.19 -11.78 28.60
C ARG A 645 11.61 -13.23 28.78
N ILE A 646 12.54 -13.68 27.95
CA ILE A 646 12.87 -15.10 27.82
C ILE A 646 14.35 -15.34 28.13
N ARG A 647 14.63 -16.31 29.00
CA ARG A 647 15.99 -16.70 29.43
C ARG A 647 16.57 -17.85 28.59
N VAL A 648 15.73 -18.84 28.30
CA VAL A 648 16.06 -20.02 27.50
C VAL A 648 14.91 -20.23 26.53
N SER A 649 15.18 -20.55 25.26
CA SER A 649 14.16 -20.83 24.26
C SER A 649 14.65 -21.86 23.26
N SER A 650 13.73 -22.64 22.72
CA SER A 650 13.92 -23.52 21.56
C SER A 650 12.65 -23.51 20.71
N ARG A 651 12.84 -23.75 19.42
CA ARG A 651 11.75 -24.02 18.49
C ARG A 651 11.46 -25.52 18.51
N LEU A 652 10.18 -25.89 18.52
CA LEU A 652 9.80 -27.29 18.38
C LEU A 652 10.09 -27.78 16.96
N VAL A 653 10.80 -28.90 16.85
CA VAL A 653 11.09 -29.55 15.55
C VAL A 653 10.04 -30.58 15.13
N GLU A 654 9.16 -30.96 16.07
CA GLU A 654 8.02 -31.84 15.85
C GLU A 654 6.82 -31.31 16.65
N ALA A 655 5.61 -31.71 16.28
CA ALA A 655 4.44 -31.46 17.11
C ALA A 655 4.58 -32.22 18.45
N THR A 656 4.15 -31.61 19.54
CA THR A 656 4.19 -32.26 20.86
C THR A 656 3.21 -33.41 20.94
N LEU A 657 3.52 -34.42 21.75
CA LEU A 657 2.66 -35.56 22.01
C LEU A 657 2.19 -35.54 23.49
N PRO A 658 0.92 -35.19 23.77
CA PRO A 658 0.31 -35.38 25.09
C PRO A 658 0.35 -36.85 25.48
N ASP A 659 0.69 -37.14 26.73
CA ASP A 659 0.73 -38.52 27.23
C ASP A 659 -0.68 -38.93 27.70
N THR A 660 -1.32 -39.85 26.97
CA THR A 660 -2.67 -40.32 27.30
C THR A 660 -2.73 -41.12 28.60
N ALA A 661 -1.62 -41.75 29.01
CA ALA A 661 -1.53 -42.50 30.26
C ALA A 661 -1.17 -41.58 31.45
N ARG A 662 -0.46 -40.48 31.19
CA ARG A 662 -0.11 -39.45 32.17
C ARG A 662 -0.64 -38.09 31.69
N PRO A 663 -1.93 -37.78 31.91
CA PRO A 663 -2.62 -36.65 31.29
C PRO A 663 -2.08 -35.27 31.69
N ARG A 664 -1.09 -35.20 32.58
CA ARG A 664 -0.37 -33.99 32.96
C ARG A 664 0.96 -33.80 32.23
N GLN A 665 1.36 -34.79 31.43
CA GLN A 665 2.66 -34.83 30.78
C GLN A 665 2.54 -34.61 29.28
N ILE A 666 3.52 -33.92 28.73
CA ILE A 666 3.63 -33.65 27.30
C ILE A 666 5.08 -33.86 26.85
N THR A 667 5.25 -34.60 25.76
CA THR A 667 6.57 -34.85 25.17
C THR A 667 6.90 -33.73 24.20
N VAL A 668 8.12 -33.21 24.32
CA VAL A 668 8.64 -32.09 23.53
C VAL A 668 9.93 -32.53 22.83
N THR A 669 10.06 -32.17 21.54
CA THR A 669 11.26 -32.40 20.73
C THR A 669 11.84 -31.06 20.29
N VAL A 670 13.11 -30.83 20.60
CA VAL A 670 13.90 -29.66 20.16
C VAL A 670 15.08 -30.11 19.29
N GLY A 671 15.83 -29.15 18.72
CA GLY A 671 17.07 -29.47 18.01
C GLY A 671 18.03 -30.27 18.91
N PRO A 672 18.68 -31.35 18.42
CA PRO A 672 19.65 -32.11 19.22
C PRO A 672 20.79 -31.26 19.79
N ASP A 673 21.24 -30.26 19.04
CA ASP A 673 22.26 -29.28 19.45
C ASP A 673 21.76 -28.32 20.55
N GLU A 674 20.45 -28.28 20.78
CA GLU A 674 19.81 -27.43 21.77
C GLU A 674 19.51 -28.14 23.10
N ILE A 675 19.70 -29.46 23.22
CA ILE A 675 19.23 -30.20 24.41
C ILE A 675 20.00 -29.84 25.69
N ALA A 676 21.28 -29.48 25.58
CA ALA A 676 22.15 -29.23 26.74
C ALA A 676 21.62 -28.10 27.66
N LYS A 677 21.05 -27.04 27.08
CA LYS A 677 20.45 -25.94 27.88
C LYS A 677 19.15 -26.38 28.58
N TRP A 678 18.44 -27.39 28.06
CA TRP A 678 17.25 -27.96 28.69
C TRP A 678 17.59 -28.92 29.82
N VAL A 679 18.67 -29.70 29.67
CA VAL A 679 19.26 -30.48 30.77
C VAL A 679 19.66 -29.56 31.91
N GLN A 680 20.32 -28.44 31.62
CA GLN A 680 20.64 -27.43 32.63
C GLN A 680 19.39 -26.80 33.24
N ALA A 681 18.39 -26.42 32.43
CA ALA A 681 17.14 -25.86 32.93
C ALA A 681 16.40 -26.81 33.88
N ARG A 682 16.48 -28.13 33.65
CA ARG A 682 15.97 -29.16 34.55
C ARG A 682 16.74 -29.17 35.87
N ALA A 683 18.07 -29.16 35.81
CA ALA A 683 18.91 -29.12 37.01
C ALA A 683 18.65 -27.86 37.86
N ASP A 684 18.36 -26.72 37.21
CA ASP A 684 17.98 -25.47 37.87
C ASP A 684 16.58 -25.50 38.50
N GLY A 685 15.77 -26.55 38.24
CA GLY A 685 14.36 -26.60 38.63
C GLY A 685 13.51 -25.52 37.95
N ALA A 686 13.90 -25.10 36.73
CA ALA A 686 13.27 -23.99 36.05
C ALA A 686 11.81 -24.28 35.68
N GLU A 687 10.96 -23.27 35.82
CA GLU A 687 9.61 -23.29 35.25
C GLU A 687 9.69 -23.08 33.73
N VAL A 688 8.95 -23.89 32.99
CA VAL A 688 8.90 -23.90 31.53
C VAL A 688 7.51 -23.47 31.07
N SER A 689 7.48 -22.80 29.94
CA SER A 689 6.28 -22.40 29.22
C SER A 689 6.29 -22.94 27.80
N LEU A 690 5.10 -23.19 27.26
CA LEU A 690 4.87 -23.54 25.86
C LEU A 690 3.93 -22.53 25.24
N LEU A 691 4.37 -21.86 24.19
CA LEU A 691 3.55 -20.96 23.39
C LEU A 691 3.33 -21.60 22.02
N ASN A 692 2.08 -21.89 21.71
CA ASN A 692 1.71 -22.39 20.41
C ASN A 692 1.99 -21.28 19.41
N ARG A 693 2.55 -21.65 18.27
CA ARG A 693 2.58 -20.73 17.16
C ARG A 693 1.11 -20.47 16.82
N SER A 694 0.58 -19.27 17.01
CA SER A 694 -0.66 -18.87 16.32
C SER A 694 -0.26 -18.48 14.91
N ALA A 695 -0.91 -19.03 13.89
CA ALA A 695 -0.69 -18.54 12.54
C ALA A 695 -2.04 -18.54 11.87
N GLN A 696 -2.77 -17.50 12.22
CA GLN A 696 -3.85 -17.01 11.39
C GLN A 696 -3.28 -16.68 10.00
N PRO A 697 -4.08 -16.79 8.93
CA PRO A 697 -3.63 -16.40 7.58
C PRO A 697 -3.10 -14.95 7.49
N ASN A 698 -3.55 -14.05 8.40
CA ASN A 698 -3.08 -12.66 8.52
C ASN A 698 -1.80 -12.50 9.37
N ARG A 699 -1.27 -13.58 9.97
CA ARG A 699 -0.06 -13.59 10.82
C ARG A 699 -0.12 -12.78 12.10
N GLN A 700 -1.30 -12.29 12.48
CA GLN A 700 -1.51 -11.61 13.76
C GLN A 700 -1.12 -12.50 14.94
N GLN A 701 -0.35 -11.94 15.87
CA GLN A 701 0.19 -12.64 17.04
C GLN A 701 -0.38 -12.12 18.36
N LEU A 702 -0.86 -10.87 18.36
CA LEU A 702 -1.35 -10.18 19.54
C LEU A 702 -2.86 -9.87 19.45
N PRO A 703 -3.58 -9.90 20.59
CA PRO A 703 -3.09 -10.20 21.93
C PRO A 703 -2.68 -11.67 22.11
N LEU A 704 -1.69 -11.93 22.98
CA LEU A 704 -1.35 -13.31 23.34
C LEU A 704 -2.57 -14.00 23.98
N PRO A 705 -2.77 -15.31 23.75
CA PRO A 705 -3.81 -16.08 24.42
C PRO A 705 -3.69 -15.98 25.95
N PRO A 706 -4.81 -16.02 26.70
CA PRO A 706 -4.76 -16.12 28.15
C PRO A 706 -3.94 -17.34 28.61
N THR A 707 -3.19 -17.19 29.70
CA THR A 707 -2.36 -18.28 30.24
C THR A 707 -3.21 -19.46 30.70
N ASN A 708 -2.66 -20.67 30.53
CA ASN A 708 -3.31 -21.94 30.86
C ASN A 708 -4.60 -22.21 30.07
N GLN A 709 -4.71 -21.61 28.88
CA GLN A 709 -5.67 -21.99 27.84
C GLN A 709 -4.93 -22.64 26.65
N LEU A 710 -5.71 -23.18 25.69
CA LEU A 710 -5.32 -24.12 24.62
C LEU A 710 -3.98 -23.82 23.92
N ASP A 711 -3.57 -22.56 23.79
CA ASP A 711 -2.39 -22.16 23.01
C ASP A 711 -1.22 -21.56 23.82
N TYR A 712 -1.35 -21.42 25.15
CA TYR A 712 -0.27 -20.92 25.99
C TYR A 712 -0.28 -21.58 27.38
N LEU A 713 0.65 -22.52 27.60
CA LEU A 713 0.86 -23.18 28.88
C LEU A 713 2.03 -22.55 29.65
N THR A 714 1.82 -22.38 30.95
CA THR A 714 2.82 -21.87 31.91
C THR A 714 2.90 -22.80 33.11
N GLY A 715 3.87 -22.63 34.01
CA GLY A 715 3.94 -23.47 35.21
C GLY A 715 4.43 -24.91 34.97
N LEU A 716 5.00 -25.23 33.81
CA LEU A 716 5.47 -26.58 33.49
C LEU A 716 6.85 -26.85 34.12
N ARG A 717 7.19 -28.13 34.32
CA ARG A 717 8.51 -28.56 34.81
C ARG A 717 9.05 -29.73 33.99
N ILE A 718 10.36 -29.78 33.81
CA ILE A 718 11.01 -30.91 33.11
C ILE A 718 11.13 -32.09 34.06
N VAL A 719 10.36 -33.14 33.83
CA VAL A 719 10.36 -34.34 34.69
C VAL A 719 11.33 -35.42 34.21
N GLU A 720 11.57 -35.48 32.89
CA GLU A 720 12.36 -36.53 32.26
C GLU A 720 13.08 -35.98 31.02
N VAL A 721 14.33 -36.37 30.80
CA VAL A 721 15.02 -36.22 29.51
C VAL A 721 15.12 -37.62 28.93
N ARG A 722 14.34 -37.90 27.88
CA ARG A 722 14.14 -39.26 27.36
C ARG A 722 15.25 -39.66 26.39
N ASP A 723 15.66 -38.74 25.53
CA ASP A 723 16.65 -38.99 24.49
C ASP A 723 17.40 -37.70 24.17
N GLU A 724 18.65 -37.59 24.64
CA GLU A 724 19.47 -36.41 24.37
C GLU A 724 19.91 -36.32 22.90
N ALA A 725 20.18 -37.44 22.26
CA ALA A 725 20.64 -37.47 20.86
C ALA A 725 19.55 -37.00 19.90
N ARG A 726 18.28 -37.15 20.27
CA ARG A 726 17.12 -36.67 19.51
C ARG A 726 16.50 -35.38 20.06
N GLY A 727 17.01 -34.84 21.17
CA GLY A 727 16.46 -33.63 21.79
C GLY A 727 15.08 -33.80 22.43
N ILE A 728 14.77 -34.99 22.98
CA ILE A 728 13.45 -35.33 23.52
C ILE A 728 13.44 -35.24 25.05
N PHE A 729 12.50 -34.46 25.59
CA PHE A 729 12.23 -34.36 27.03
C PHE A 729 10.73 -34.23 27.33
N VAL A 730 10.37 -34.43 28.59
CA VAL A 730 8.98 -34.44 29.06
C VAL A 730 8.75 -33.31 30.03
N LEU A 731 7.68 -32.56 29.76
CA LEU A 731 7.16 -31.53 30.65
C LEU A 731 5.96 -32.07 31.41
N GLU A 732 5.85 -31.70 32.69
CA GLU A 732 4.66 -31.94 33.51
C GLU A 732 4.05 -30.61 33.96
N GLY A 733 2.73 -30.47 33.77
CA GLY A 733 1.97 -29.30 34.21
C GLY A 733 1.60 -29.33 35.69
N PRO A 734 1.07 -28.22 36.26
CA PRO A 734 0.62 -28.16 37.65
C PRO A 734 -0.43 -29.24 37.97
N SER A 735 -0.60 -29.58 39.25
CA SER A 735 -1.50 -30.65 39.72
C SER A 735 -2.97 -30.52 39.29
N THR A 736 -3.39 -29.33 38.87
CA THR A 736 -4.77 -29.02 38.45
C THR A 736 -4.96 -28.98 36.92
N VAL A 737 -3.91 -29.14 36.11
CA VAL A 737 -3.98 -28.95 34.65
C VAL A 737 -3.81 -30.27 33.91
N THR A 738 -4.87 -30.71 33.23
CA THR A 738 -4.79 -31.79 32.23
C THR A 738 -4.34 -31.19 30.90
N ILE A 739 -3.25 -31.72 30.33
CA ILE A 739 -2.72 -31.30 29.04
C ILE A 739 -3.35 -32.19 27.98
N GLN A 740 -4.30 -31.63 27.21
CA GLN A 740 -4.99 -32.34 26.13
C GLN A 740 -4.61 -31.82 24.75
N GLN A 741 -4.06 -30.61 24.69
CA GLN A 741 -3.68 -29.92 23.45
C GLN A 741 -2.30 -30.36 22.96
N SER A 742 -2.15 -30.44 21.63
CA SER A 742 -0.87 -30.53 20.96
C SER A 742 -0.41 -29.14 20.50
N PHE A 743 0.87 -28.82 20.73
CA PHE A 743 1.57 -27.69 20.16
C PHE A 743 2.22 -28.14 18.85
N ARG A 744 2.01 -27.39 17.77
CA ARG A 744 2.53 -27.77 16.46
C ARG A 744 4.02 -27.53 16.32
N GLU A 745 4.63 -28.16 15.32
CA GLU A 745 5.99 -27.84 14.87
C GLU A 745 6.16 -26.32 14.66
N GLY A 746 7.31 -25.79 15.08
CA GLY A 746 7.59 -24.35 15.03
C GLY A 746 7.05 -23.55 16.22
N SER A 747 6.30 -24.17 17.14
CA SER A 747 5.94 -23.54 18.43
C SER A 747 7.18 -23.29 19.30
N VAL A 748 7.01 -22.50 20.36
CA VAL A 748 8.12 -22.09 21.23
C VAL A 748 8.01 -22.76 22.59
N VAL A 749 9.08 -23.44 23.00
CA VAL A 749 9.28 -23.86 24.39
C VAL A 749 10.33 -22.95 25.02
N PHE A 750 10.02 -22.39 26.19
CA PHE A 750 10.89 -21.39 26.80
C PHE A 750 10.86 -21.37 28.33
N VAL A 751 11.91 -20.83 28.92
CA VAL A 751 11.98 -20.46 30.34
C VAL A 751 11.84 -18.95 30.45
N PRO A 752 10.80 -18.42 31.11
CA PRO A 752 10.66 -16.97 31.31
C PRO A 752 11.79 -16.45 32.19
N ARG A 753 12.24 -15.23 31.91
CA ARG A 753 13.08 -14.47 32.84
C ARG A 753 12.22 -14.06 34.03
N ARG A 754 12.79 -14.10 35.24
CA ARG A 754 12.11 -13.68 36.47
C ARG A 754 12.76 -12.45 37.07
N ASN A 755 11.95 -11.61 37.72
CA ASN A 755 12.43 -10.50 38.53
C ASN A 755 13.00 -11.03 39.87
N PRO A 756 13.67 -10.18 40.68
CA PRO A 756 14.21 -10.60 41.98
C PRO A 756 13.15 -11.14 42.95
N GLY A 757 11.88 -10.78 42.78
CA GLY A 757 10.75 -11.29 43.55
C GLY A 757 10.24 -12.66 43.07
N GLY A 758 10.84 -13.24 42.04
CA GLY A 758 10.46 -14.55 41.49
C GLY A 758 9.26 -14.52 40.54
N SER A 759 8.71 -13.36 40.18
CA SER A 759 7.63 -13.24 39.19
C SER A 759 8.20 -13.16 37.76
N PRO A 760 7.48 -13.63 36.73
CA PRO A 760 7.89 -13.44 35.34
C PRO A 760 8.10 -11.96 34.99
N SER A 761 9.17 -11.66 34.26
CA SER A 761 9.46 -10.35 33.71
C SER A 761 8.87 -10.19 32.31
N PHE A 762 8.40 -9.00 31.98
CA PHE A 762 7.83 -8.66 30.69
C PHE A 762 8.71 -7.66 29.93
N VAL A 763 8.47 -7.51 28.64
CA VAL A 763 9.20 -6.58 27.77
C VAL A 763 9.02 -5.13 28.22
N VAL A 764 7.89 -4.81 28.85
CA VAL A 764 7.66 -3.52 29.50
C VAL A 764 7.99 -3.63 30.98
N GLU A 765 8.86 -2.73 31.44
CA GLU A 765 9.32 -2.68 32.84
C GLU A 765 8.16 -2.36 33.80
N GLU A 766 8.20 -2.94 35.00
CA GLU A 766 7.11 -2.87 35.97
C GLU A 766 6.78 -1.43 36.39
N GLU A 767 7.82 -0.59 36.55
CA GLU A 767 7.68 0.83 36.88
C GLU A 767 6.98 1.61 35.77
N VAL A 768 7.22 1.25 34.51
CA VAL A 768 6.55 1.87 33.36
C VAL A 768 5.08 1.48 33.32
N VAL A 769 4.75 0.21 33.56
CA VAL A 769 3.35 -0.25 33.66
C VAL A 769 2.63 0.43 34.82
N ALA A 770 3.29 0.55 35.99
CA ALA A 770 2.73 1.25 37.15
C ALA A 770 2.47 2.74 36.86
N PHE A 771 3.38 3.40 36.16
CA PHE A 771 3.20 4.79 35.70
C PHE A 771 2.00 4.93 34.75
N LEU A 772 1.90 4.06 33.74
CA LEU A 772 0.78 4.10 32.79
C LEU A 772 -0.54 3.88 33.52
N ARG A 773 -0.62 2.92 34.46
CA ARG A 773 -1.84 2.64 35.23
C ARG A 773 -2.27 3.81 36.13
N SER A 774 -1.31 4.48 36.76
CA SER A 774 -1.59 5.59 37.68
C SER A 774 -1.96 6.88 36.95
N THR A 775 -1.27 7.19 35.85
CA THR A 775 -1.50 8.43 35.10
C THR A 775 -2.58 8.30 34.03
N ARG A 776 -2.74 7.11 33.45
CA ARG A 776 -3.58 6.83 32.27
C ARG A 776 -3.26 7.72 31.06
N LEU A 777 -1.99 8.13 30.93
CA LEU A 777 -1.48 8.98 29.87
C LEU A 777 -0.36 8.28 29.09
N PRO A 778 -0.15 8.61 27.80
CA PRO A 778 0.96 8.05 27.01
C PRO A 778 2.32 8.59 27.51
N LEU A 779 3.43 8.03 27.03
CA LEU A 779 4.77 8.40 27.48
C LEU A 779 5.36 9.62 26.77
N ASN A 780 4.80 10.14 25.68
CA ASN A 780 5.42 11.25 24.93
C ASN A 780 5.71 12.47 25.82
N SER A 781 6.96 12.93 25.84
CA SER A 781 7.32 14.20 26.47
C SER A 781 6.74 15.40 25.70
N ASN A 782 6.74 15.33 24.37
CA ASN A 782 6.06 16.28 23.51
C ASN A 782 4.58 15.88 23.35
N ARG A 783 3.67 16.76 23.77
CA ARG A 783 2.21 16.55 23.70
C ARG A 783 1.54 17.31 22.56
N VAL A 784 2.31 17.88 21.63
CA VAL A 784 1.74 18.55 20.45
C VAL A 784 1.31 17.48 19.46
N LEU A 785 0.01 17.21 19.44
CA LEU A 785 -0.60 16.16 18.62
C LEU A 785 -1.32 16.68 17.37
N THR A 786 -1.19 17.98 17.07
CA THR A 786 -1.85 18.62 15.91
C THR A 786 -0.94 18.75 14.70
N VAL A 787 0.33 18.38 14.83
CA VAL A 787 1.31 18.35 13.74
C VAL A 787 2.13 17.05 13.81
N PRO A 788 2.57 16.49 12.68
CA PRO A 788 3.49 15.37 12.66
C PRO A 788 4.83 15.71 13.33
N SER A 789 5.46 14.73 13.98
CA SER A 789 6.81 14.89 14.53
C SER A 789 7.78 13.94 13.83
N ARG A 790 8.94 14.43 13.39
CA ARG A 790 9.98 13.56 12.79
C ARG A 790 11.03 13.11 13.80
N ASP A 791 11.04 13.72 14.97
CA ASP A 791 12.02 13.47 16.01
C ASP A 791 11.68 12.21 16.80
N ASP A 792 12.72 11.57 17.34
CA ASP A 792 12.58 10.45 18.27
C ASP A 792 11.83 10.92 19.52
N GLN A 793 10.77 10.21 19.92
CA GLN A 793 9.94 10.63 21.04
C GLN A 793 10.53 10.20 22.38
N LEU A 794 10.88 11.16 23.22
CA LEU A 794 11.40 10.87 24.56
C LEU A 794 10.25 10.54 25.52
N PRO A 795 10.44 9.60 26.48
CA PRO A 795 9.49 9.38 27.54
C PRO A 795 9.45 10.57 28.51
N VAL A 796 8.30 10.81 29.13
CA VAL A 796 8.19 11.61 30.36
C VAL A 796 9.01 10.97 31.49
N PRO A 797 9.50 11.75 32.48
CA PRO A 797 10.17 11.19 33.65
C PRO A 797 9.25 10.25 34.44
N ILE A 798 9.75 9.06 34.79
CA ILE A 798 9.03 8.05 35.58
C ILE A 798 9.75 7.87 36.92
N PHE A 799 9.00 7.94 38.02
CA PHE A 799 9.55 7.81 39.36
C PHE A 799 10.20 6.44 39.57
N ASN A 800 11.39 6.41 40.20
CA ASN A 800 12.21 5.22 40.44
C ASN A 800 12.62 4.42 39.18
N PHE A 801 12.42 4.97 37.98
CA PHE A 801 12.81 4.33 36.74
C PHE A 801 13.94 5.11 36.07
N ARG A 802 15.00 4.39 35.66
CA ARG A 802 16.06 4.97 34.84
C ARG A 802 15.95 4.40 33.43
N PRO A 803 15.66 5.23 32.41
CA PRO A 803 15.49 4.76 31.05
C PRO A 803 16.77 4.14 30.48
N PRO A 804 16.67 3.44 29.34
CA PRO A 804 17.84 2.96 28.60
C PRO A 804 18.73 4.14 28.18
N PHE A 805 19.98 3.86 27.79
CA PHE A 805 20.93 4.91 27.35
C PHE A 805 20.32 5.83 26.29
N HIS A 806 19.63 5.26 25.30
CA HIS A 806 18.72 5.98 24.42
C HIS A 806 17.30 5.88 24.97
N SER A 807 16.81 6.96 25.59
CA SER A 807 15.55 6.92 26.33
C SER A 807 14.32 6.70 25.45
N PHE A 808 14.37 7.05 24.16
CA PHE A 808 13.33 6.75 23.17
C PHE A 808 13.13 5.24 22.92
N LEU A 809 14.07 4.38 23.36
CA LEU A 809 13.92 2.91 23.32
C LEU A 809 13.16 2.35 24.53
N THR A 810 12.71 3.20 25.46
CA THR A 810 11.85 2.77 26.56
C THR A 810 10.57 2.16 25.98
N VAL A 811 10.30 0.89 26.27
CA VAL A 811 9.06 0.25 25.83
C VAL A 811 7.92 0.66 26.74
N GLY A 812 6.79 1.05 26.17
CA GLY A 812 5.60 1.52 26.88
C GLY A 812 4.47 1.81 25.90
N LEU A 813 3.93 3.03 25.94
CA LEU A 813 2.82 3.46 25.08
C LEU A 813 3.02 4.91 24.65
N TYR A 814 3.26 5.14 23.36
CA TYR A 814 3.48 6.46 22.77
C TYR A 814 2.38 6.76 21.77
N GLU A 815 1.94 8.01 21.70
CA GLU A 815 0.92 8.48 20.77
C GLU A 815 1.53 8.97 19.46
N GLY A 816 0.76 8.81 18.38
CA GLY A 816 1.16 9.03 16.99
C GLY A 816 1.46 7.70 16.31
N ALA A 817 0.79 7.41 15.19
CA ALA A 817 1.03 6.23 14.34
C ALA A 817 0.08 6.30 13.13
N ARG A 818 0.19 5.34 12.20
CA ARG A 818 -0.75 5.15 11.07
C ARG A 818 -0.95 6.45 10.27
N HIS A 819 0.16 7.13 10.01
CA HIS A 819 0.26 8.41 9.30
C HIS A 819 -0.38 9.62 10.01
N VAL A 820 -0.88 9.50 11.23
CA VAL A 820 -1.53 10.60 11.96
C VAL A 820 -0.87 10.88 13.31
N SER A 821 -0.85 12.16 13.69
CA SER A 821 -0.23 12.64 14.93
C SER A 821 -0.98 12.29 16.23
N ARG A 822 -2.20 11.73 16.15
CA ARG A 822 -3.05 11.45 17.33
C ARG A 822 -3.98 10.27 17.16
N GLY A 823 -4.45 9.70 18.27
CA GLY A 823 -5.51 8.69 18.30
C GLY A 823 -5.06 7.24 18.08
N PHE A 824 -3.83 7.03 17.61
CA PHE A 824 -3.18 5.72 17.54
C PHE A 824 -1.92 5.72 18.40
N TYR A 825 -1.60 4.54 18.96
CA TYR A 825 -0.51 4.35 19.89
C TYR A 825 0.44 3.24 19.45
N ARG A 826 1.72 3.41 19.72
CA ARG A 826 2.84 2.52 19.39
C ARG A 826 3.71 2.21 20.61
N PRO A 827 4.64 1.23 20.55
CA PRO A 827 5.30 0.70 21.74
C PRO A 827 6.49 1.53 22.21
N THR A 828 7.16 2.25 21.32
CA THR A 828 8.39 3.01 21.62
C THR A 828 8.39 4.38 20.96
N GLY A 829 9.34 5.22 21.35
CA GLY A 829 9.50 6.56 20.78
C GLY A 829 10.22 6.60 19.43
N ALA A 830 10.92 5.52 19.07
CA ALA A 830 11.53 5.29 17.76
C ALA A 830 11.44 3.80 17.38
N CYS A 831 11.30 3.53 16.09
CA CYS A 831 11.24 2.19 15.51
C CYS A 831 11.58 2.28 14.01
N LYS A 832 12.03 1.19 13.39
CA LYS A 832 12.11 1.11 11.92
C LYS A 832 10.75 1.34 11.24
N MET A 833 9.64 0.96 11.88
CA MET A 833 8.29 1.26 11.41
C MET A 833 7.93 2.76 11.50
N ARG A 834 8.75 3.57 12.17
CA ARG A 834 8.52 5.01 12.38
C ARG A 834 9.54 5.90 11.64
N ASN A 835 10.78 5.46 11.58
CA ASN A 835 11.92 6.33 11.31
C ASN A 835 12.85 5.75 10.23
N GLN A 836 12.29 5.04 9.24
CA GLN A 836 13.05 4.30 8.22
C GLN A 836 13.99 5.17 7.38
N ASP A 837 13.60 6.40 7.05
CA ASP A 837 14.31 7.25 6.07
C ASP A 837 15.40 8.15 6.68
N ASP A 838 15.61 8.11 7.99
CA ASP A 838 16.58 8.99 8.63
C ASP A 838 17.96 8.33 8.74
N GLN A 839 18.97 9.07 8.30
CA GLN A 839 20.35 8.63 8.15
C GLN A 839 21.19 8.94 9.40
N VAL A 840 20.63 9.65 10.39
CA VAL A 840 21.45 10.34 11.40
C VAL A 840 22.04 9.41 12.48
N HIS A 841 21.51 8.18 12.69
CA HIS A 841 22.05 7.24 13.70
C HIS A 841 21.85 5.73 13.36
N ASP A 842 22.75 4.87 13.86
CA ASP A 842 22.59 3.39 13.92
C ASP A 842 21.34 2.91 14.71
N GLY A 843 20.61 3.85 15.34
CA GLY A 843 19.58 3.67 16.36
C GLY A 843 18.14 3.47 15.90
N ARG A 844 17.87 3.23 14.61
CA ARG A 844 16.50 3.09 14.05
C ARG A 844 16.19 1.68 13.54
N GLN A 845 16.65 0.72 14.35
CA GLN A 845 16.31 -0.69 14.25
C GLN A 845 14.82 -0.89 14.53
N PHE A 846 14.30 -2.08 14.27
CA PHE A 846 13.02 -2.47 14.85
C PHE A 846 13.07 -2.28 16.37
N CYS A 847 12.00 -1.75 16.97
CA CYS A 847 11.91 -1.66 18.42
C CYS A 847 11.88 -3.08 19.03
N HIS A 848 12.09 -3.21 20.34
CA HIS A 848 12.16 -4.54 20.96
C HIS A 848 10.86 -5.35 20.79
N VAL A 849 9.69 -4.69 20.79
CA VAL A 849 8.39 -5.34 20.51
C VAL A 849 8.34 -5.87 19.08
N CYS A 850 8.68 -5.04 18.08
CA CYS A 850 8.73 -5.49 16.68
C CYS A 850 9.75 -6.62 16.48
N LYS A 851 10.93 -6.54 17.11
CA LYS A 851 11.94 -7.63 17.05
C LYS A 851 11.40 -8.93 17.65
N TRP A 852 10.70 -8.85 18.79
CA TRP A 852 10.06 -10.01 19.43
C TRP A 852 9.08 -10.68 18.47
N LEU A 853 8.23 -9.89 17.81
CA LEU A 853 7.22 -10.37 16.85
C LEU A 853 7.86 -11.01 15.61
N LEU A 854 8.92 -10.42 15.06
CA LEU A 854 9.68 -10.98 13.94
C LEU A 854 10.33 -12.32 14.33
N VAL A 855 11.01 -12.36 15.48
CA VAL A 855 11.66 -13.57 15.99
C VAL A 855 10.63 -14.67 16.21
N ASN A 856 9.49 -14.36 16.82
CA ASN A 856 8.46 -15.35 17.11
C ASN A 856 7.91 -16.06 15.86
N LEU A 857 7.76 -15.33 14.74
CA LEU A 857 7.29 -15.91 13.48
C LEU A 857 8.39 -16.60 12.67
N VAL A 858 9.62 -16.09 12.69
CA VAL A 858 10.72 -16.64 11.87
C VAL A 858 11.40 -17.81 12.57
N ASP A 859 11.83 -17.60 13.81
CA ASP A 859 12.49 -18.62 14.64
C ASP A 859 12.40 -18.25 16.13
N GLY A 860 11.29 -18.64 16.77
CA GLY A 860 11.07 -18.37 18.20
C GLY A 860 12.10 -19.03 19.13
N GLY A 861 12.94 -19.95 18.63
CA GLY A 861 14.09 -20.46 19.36
C GLY A 861 15.12 -19.38 19.70
N GLN A 862 15.13 -18.25 18.98
CA GLN A 862 16.07 -17.15 19.18
C GLN A 862 15.63 -16.10 20.21
N HIS A 863 14.48 -16.26 20.88
CA HIS A 863 13.99 -15.28 21.86
C HIS A 863 14.97 -15.01 23.01
N ALA A 864 15.65 -16.04 23.53
CA ALA A 864 16.68 -15.87 24.55
C ALA A 864 17.88 -15.05 24.06
N LEU A 865 18.26 -15.21 22.79
CA LEU A 865 19.33 -14.44 22.17
C LEU A 865 18.90 -12.98 21.98
N LEU A 866 17.66 -12.76 21.52
CA LEU A 866 17.05 -11.44 21.38
C LEU A 866 17.07 -10.67 22.71
N ASP A 867 16.60 -11.28 23.80
CA ASP A 867 16.59 -10.67 25.14
C ASP A 867 18.00 -10.30 25.58
N ARG A 868 18.97 -11.21 25.41
CA ARG A 868 20.35 -11.00 25.84
C ARG A 868 21.06 -9.88 25.07
N GLN A 869 20.85 -9.79 23.76
CA GLN A 869 21.60 -8.87 22.90
C GLN A 869 20.92 -7.50 22.72
N PHE A 870 19.59 -7.48 22.67
CA PHE A 870 18.83 -6.32 22.19
C PHE A 870 17.78 -5.80 23.15
N TYR A 871 17.62 -6.38 24.35
CA TYR A 871 16.74 -5.79 25.35
C TYR A 871 17.30 -4.43 25.80
N PRO A 872 16.50 -3.35 25.74
CA PRO A 872 16.96 -2.01 26.09
C PRO A 872 16.98 -1.86 27.62
N SER A 873 17.88 -2.56 28.31
CA SER A 873 17.97 -2.49 29.77
C SER A 873 18.54 -1.15 30.25
N SER A 874 18.05 -0.69 31.40
CA SER A 874 18.72 0.34 32.20
C SER A 874 20.16 -0.08 32.54
N PRO A 875 21.14 0.84 32.70
CA PRO A 875 22.52 0.51 33.09
C PRO A 875 22.66 -0.31 34.39
N ARG A 876 21.65 -0.34 35.28
CA ARG A 876 21.63 -1.22 36.46
C ARG A 876 21.20 -2.66 36.16
N GLY A 877 20.53 -2.92 35.04
CA GLY A 877 19.99 -4.23 34.65
C GLY A 877 20.96 -5.14 33.88
N ARG A 878 22.23 -4.76 33.75
CA ARG A 878 23.30 -5.59 33.17
C ARG A 878 24.11 -6.40 34.20
N ARG A 879 23.71 -6.40 35.47
CA ARG A 879 24.32 -7.26 36.50
C ARG A 879 23.64 -8.60 36.57
#